data_AF-A0AA94HPZ9-F1
#
_entry.id   AF-A0AA94HPZ9-F1
#
_cell.length_a   1.000
_cell.length_b   1.000
_cell.length_c   1.000
_cell.angle_alpha   90.00
_cell.angle_beta   90.00
_cell.angle_gamma   90.00
#
_symmetry.space_group_name_H-M   'P 1'
#
loop_
_entity.id
_entity.type
_entity.pdbx_description
1 polymer ?
#
loop_
_entity_poly.entity_id
_entity_poly.type
_entity_poly.pdbx_seq_one_letter_code
_entity_poly.pdbx_strand_id
1 'polypeptide(L)'
;MILSKNAIGNLINRYKAVLGKCRLINTFGSLALAAALPLGSTGLAMAADWDGGNLTVGSGGDQTSLEVNAKAVVLKGTLTITDGGTVTVNSPGSISAGDGATPSNGKLLVTGGTLNVNGYSDSRDLQITGGTVNIKGTNGKGWRENGLGGYAETVDESGDTASTGLPTLVSGTNTVVNITSANLFGGAATEFETAQLKIADGATVNLMGLSPDENHTKDFDDAGMLFTGKGAAPLNKDSANLLITGDSTRINVAQGNHGVFNAGVTHITDGATVDVQGGLLLTGYLNTPPSEPGQTVTEAMTGALDGYTRVTDGGSILVGNKGHLFLNKGMTLDVAANGVLDNGGKVNLYADSTLAYSAGGDHKLTGIVANAGTLSVTDAHLDLTGAELEEFSDTAGTIAVKRVHDATSNQMARADMTDAQLDGWLEKGGSVTVQGTAARHARLHLGENATVDAASITGGSAAVTGKVTLLGEGSIQAQNIKLTGDALAIDSTGSQGNRIKANSLALTPDADFTLASGELFLKGEAGSALGFAGSEGKGLQIADKGILKLGEDANPGGDINANVTSEGVVDVAQGKWTLAAGKTLDIQGGSLTVGGTLDVTPGGLMTDSGATAEITNVGKVLANKDALGITDDFTDSNLAAKFDVAGGGTLKVDDLGALTLTKLGTLKASLMYGNGLFDVGSASIEGITPTNGTVAYDDVSALGNTTSDSLRNATVTSVTGALSGGFAGVELDNTFTNDLVATDTALQLTGAKGGNIVSDSNGDAADVSVAGTGTLVLGDAGSKNSGTLGDVSFTGPGSLVAVGNGGGGFTVGNINGGSSTITASGTSLYADNISAGSLTATHGSIGAADIILTGAANVTGGSLVAQDGITAASLAANNGGSIVAGGDITLTGAANVTSGSIQAENITANSVDLNNGSLVAQSLTVGADSSFTDGAQVNVGTLKASGSDIIVGGSLDTKSTSLVAGSLTLNGGSLLIDPDWAADGPSTVTLLTLGAAQIDGNVGVGMNSMAAIGTTNMGWLAGQVQEATNGAGLTENGVDSALGIYSAQVLDGAHGIIVDGTKTTADFTATPPAANHLDFSGKSLLVVTAAAAVTPDGAISSNTAGGTANIGDGAKLRITDAKVGQDYTVLGTNIDTITLGTDGTGWTGSNFSTDSRMINGSFNALTGVLSTGLNSAANVYPKLDGDLVKVLDNAYTADHVGPAHVDSDVKGVRFLSRVPPATTSSAMMPIWPPKPLKAPPA
;
A
#
# COMPACT_ATOMS: atom_id res chain seq x y z
N MET A 1 -7.54 -14.61 41.61
CA MET A 1 -8.14 -14.10 42.87
C MET A 1 -9.52 -13.56 42.52
N ILE A 2 -10.59 -14.25 42.94
CA ILE A 2 -11.97 -13.87 42.57
C ILE A 2 -12.48 -12.87 43.61
N LEU A 3 -12.60 -11.60 43.24
CA LEU A 3 -13.28 -10.57 44.05
C LEU A 3 -14.77 -10.60 43.74
N SER A 4 -15.59 -10.92 44.75
CA SER A 4 -17.04 -11.09 44.58
C SER A 4 -17.75 -9.80 44.16
N LYS A 5 -18.80 -9.93 43.34
CA LYS A 5 -19.63 -8.83 42.79
C LYS A 5 -20.11 -7.82 43.85
N ASN A 6 -20.22 -8.22 45.13
CA ASN A 6 -20.62 -7.34 46.22
C ASN A 6 -19.52 -6.38 46.69
N ALA A 7 -18.24 -6.73 46.50
CA ALA A 7 -17.11 -5.85 46.81
C ALA A 7 -16.93 -4.75 45.75
N ILE A 8 -17.17 -5.09 44.47
CA ILE A 8 -17.12 -4.16 43.35
C ILE A 8 -18.32 -3.18 43.39
N GLY A 9 -19.52 -3.66 43.73
CA GLY A 9 -20.69 -2.78 43.90
C GLY A 9 -20.54 -1.75 45.02
N ASN A 10 -19.91 -2.13 46.14
CA ASN A 10 -19.62 -1.21 47.24
C ASN A 10 -18.51 -0.21 46.87
N LEU A 11 -17.52 -0.64 46.07
CA LEU A 11 -16.46 0.24 45.57
C LEU A 11 -16.99 1.27 44.57
N ILE A 12 -17.88 0.87 43.65
CA ILE A 12 -18.54 1.77 42.69
C ILE A 12 -19.43 2.79 43.40
N ASN A 13 -20.16 2.39 44.45
CA ASN A 13 -20.96 3.32 45.25
C ASN A 13 -20.08 4.29 46.06
N ARG A 14 -18.90 3.87 46.52
CA ARG A 14 -17.91 4.78 47.14
C ARG A 14 -17.27 5.71 46.09
N TYR A 15 -16.99 5.23 44.89
CA TYR A 15 -16.42 6.04 43.81
C TYR A 15 -17.43 7.10 43.32
N LYS A 16 -18.72 6.75 43.18
CA LYS A 16 -19.79 7.70 42.88
C LYS A 16 -20.02 8.71 44.00
N ALA A 17 -19.91 8.31 45.27
CA ALA A 17 -20.01 9.23 46.41
C ALA A 17 -18.81 10.18 46.51
N VAL A 18 -17.61 9.74 46.11
CA VAL A 18 -16.39 10.56 46.05
C VAL A 18 -16.45 11.53 44.86
N LEU A 19 -16.86 11.07 43.67
CA LEU A 19 -17.12 11.96 42.52
C LEU A 19 -18.23 12.97 42.79
N GLY A 20 -19.30 12.57 43.50
CA GLY A 20 -20.34 13.49 43.95
C GLY A 20 -19.81 14.55 44.93
N LYS A 21 -18.88 14.19 45.82
CA LYS A 21 -18.21 15.14 46.74
C LYS A 21 -17.17 16.02 46.04
N CYS A 22 -16.46 15.55 45.02
CA CYS A 22 -15.54 16.35 44.22
C CYS A 22 -16.28 17.35 43.32
N ARG A 23 -17.44 16.95 42.76
CA ARG A 23 -18.32 17.88 42.03
C ARG A 23 -18.88 18.96 42.96
N LEU A 24 -19.31 18.58 44.18
CA LEU A 24 -19.79 19.52 45.19
C LEU A 24 -18.68 20.46 45.71
N ILE A 25 -17.45 19.97 45.90
CA ILE A 25 -16.28 20.79 46.29
C ILE A 25 -15.84 21.73 45.17
N ASN A 26 -15.95 21.33 43.90
CA ASN A 26 -15.68 22.22 42.78
C ASN A 26 -16.77 23.28 42.59
N THR A 27 -18.02 23.00 42.96
CA THR A 27 -19.12 24.00 43.00
C THR A 27 -19.02 24.92 44.24
N PHE A 28 -18.62 24.42 45.41
CA PHE A 28 -18.39 25.26 46.59
C PHE A 28 -17.06 26.03 46.56
N GLY A 29 -16.04 25.52 45.87
CA GLY A 29 -14.77 26.23 45.66
C GLY A 29 -14.91 27.39 44.68
N SER A 30 -15.69 27.21 43.61
CA SER A 30 -16.04 28.30 42.69
C SER A 30 -17.04 29.29 43.30
N LEU A 31 -17.96 28.85 44.16
CA LEU A 31 -18.86 29.73 44.90
C LEU A 31 -18.17 30.46 46.07
N ALA A 32 -17.15 29.87 46.69
CA ALA A 32 -16.32 30.53 47.71
C ALA A 32 -15.35 31.54 47.10
N LEU A 33 -14.85 31.29 45.88
CA LEU A 33 -14.08 32.27 45.11
C LEU A 33 -14.98 33.43 44.62
N ALA A 34 -16.25 33.15 44.30
CA ALA A 34 -17.25 34.16 43.96
C ALA A 34 -17.79 34.93 45.19
N ALA A 35 -17.77 34.35 46.39
CA ALA A 35 -18.23 34.98 47.63
C ALA A 35 -17.13 35.70 48.43
N ALA A 36 -15.85 35.53 48.08
CA ALA A 36 -14.70 36.17 48.75
C ALA A 36 -14.22 37.46 48.07
N LEU A 37 -14.88 37.95 47.02
CA LEU A 37 -14.68 39.29 46.48
C LEU A 37 -16.00 40.07 46.60
N PRO A 38 -16.22 40.71 47.75
CA PRO A 38 -15.94 42.14 47.77
C PRO A 38 -15.26 42.60 49.07
N LEU A 39 -14.41 43.61 48.94
CA LEU A 39 -13.79 44.45 49.99
C LEU A 39 -12.39 44.02 50.45
N GLY A 40 -11.39 44.52 49.70
CA GLY A 40 -10.00 44.68 50.13
C GLY A 40 -9.37 45.79 49.28
N SER A 41 -9.33 46.99 49.83
CA SER A 41 -9.13 48.27 49.14
C SER A 41 -7.70 48.56 48.64
N THR A 42 -7.66 49.48 47.66
CA THR A 42 -6.56 50.36 47.22
C THR A 42 -5.55 49.83 46.21
N GLY A 43 -6.04 49.64 44.98
CA GLY A 43 -5.45 50.28 43.80
C GLY A 43 -6.62 50.83 42.99
N LEU A 44 -6.70 52.14 42.80
CA LEU A 44 -7.75 52.75 41.98
C LEU A 44 -7.59 52.22 40.55
N ALA A 45 -8.40 51.24 40.14
CA ALA A 45 -8.66 51.02 38.73
C ALA A 45 -9.51 52.20 38.27
N MET A 46 -8.84 53.29 37.88
CA MET A 46 -9.45 54.20 36.93
C MET A 46 -9.82 53.35 35.72
N ALA A 47 -11.05 53.47 35.22
CA ALA A 47 -11.30 53.14 33.82
C ALA A 47 -10.28 53.97 33.04
N ALA A 48 -9.16 53.37 32.66
CA ALA A 48 -8.26 54.02 31.74
C ALA A 48 -9.08 54.13 30.46
N ASP A 49 -9.31 55.36 30.03
CA ASP A 49 -9.73 55.64 28.68
C ASP A 49 -8.56 55.19 27.79
N TRP A 50 -8.52 53.89 27.48
CA TRP A 50 -7.45 53.30 26.70
C TRP A 50 -7.63 53.81 25.28
N ASP A 51 -6.65 54.59 24.83
CA ASP A 51 -6.66 55.28 23.53
C ASP A 51 -6.29 54.38 22.35
N GLY A 52 -6.16 53.07 22.60
CA GLY A 52 -5.73 52.05 21.65
C GLY A 52 -4.21 51.90 21.54
N GLY A 53 -3.40 52.55 22.39
CA GLY A 53 -1.95 52.37 22.45
C GLY A 53 -1.49 51.01 23.00
N ASN A 54 -0.18 50.84 23.24
CA ASN A 54 0.36 49.61 23.85
C ASN A 54 -0.18 49.42 25.27
N LEU A 55 -0.65 48.22 25.59
CA LEU A 55 -1.18 47.89 26.92
C LEU A 55 -0.97 46.40 27.23
N THR A 56 -0.51 46.09 28.44
CA THR A 56 -0.45 44.71 28.95
C THR A 56 -1.46 44.51 30.08
N VAL A 57 -2.36 43.53 29.94
CA VAL A 57 -3.39 43.19 30.94
C VAL A 57 -3.10 41.83 31.57
N GLY A 58 -2.75 41.80 32.85
CA GLY A 58 -2.51 40.57 33.62
C GLY A 58 -1.56 40.73 34.79
N SER A 59 -1.07 39.60 35.32
CA SER A 59 -0.21 39.57 36.51
C SER A 59 1.12 40.28 36.23
N GLY A 60 1.33 41.42 36.88
CA GLY A 60 2.50 42.27 36.64
C GLY A 60 2.44 43.13 35.37
N GLY A 61 1.28 43.20 34.71
CA GLY A 61 1.02 44.11 33.58
C GLY A 61 0.62 45.53 34.02
N ASP A 62 0.29 46.37 33.03
CA ASP A 62 -0.15 47.75 33.25
C ASP A 62 -1.48 47.83 33.99
N GLN A 63 -2.37 46.86 33.75
CA GLN A 63 -3.65 46.67 34.45
C GLN A 63 -3.95 45.19 34.66
N THR A 64 -4.83 44.85 35.60
CA THR A 64 -5.31 43.46 35.81
C THR A 64 -6.59 43.17 35.04
N SER A 65 -7.34 44.20 34.64
CA SER A 65 -8.56 44.06 33.84
C SER A 65 -8.79 45.27 32.95
N LEU A 66 -9.37 45.06 31.77
CA LEU A 66 -9.81 46.11 30.84
C LEU A 66 -11.26 45.85 30.41
N GLU A 67 -12.11 46.87 30.48
CA GLU A 67 -13.44 46.83 29.89
C GLU A 67 -13.56 47.86 28.77
N VAL A 68 -13.92 47.39 27.57
CA VAL A 68 -14.21 48.25 26.41
C VAL A 68 -15.73 48.37 26.29
N ASN A 69 -16.25 49.49 26.79
CA ASN A 69 -17.69 49.81 26.87
C ASN A 69 -18.12 50.95 25.92
N ALA A 70 -17.18 51.65 25.27
CA ALA A 70 -17.41 52.80 24.39
C ALA A 70 -17.46 52.39 22.90
N LYS A 71 -17.98 53.26 22.00
CA LYS A 71 -17.93 53.03 20.54
C LYS A 71 -16.47 52.82 20.08
N ALA A 72 -16.26 51.85 19.18
CA ALA A 72 -14.99 51.41 18.55
C ALA A 72 -13.67 52.08 19.02
N VAL A 73 -12.83 51.30 19.70
CA VAL A 73 -11.44 51.68 20.04
C VAL A 73 -10.51 51.21 18.93
N VAL A 74 -9.88 52.14 18.21
CA VAL A 74 -8.90 51.81 17.17
C VAL A 74 -7.57 51.40 17.80
N LEU A 75 -7.14 50.16 17.55
CA LEU A 75 -5.94 49.54 18.09
C LEU A 75 -4.67 50.04 17.38
N LYS A 76 -4.08 51.12 17.86
CA LYS A 76 -2.85 51.70 17.30
C LYS A 76 -1.57 50.96 17.72
N GLY A 77 -1.60 50.31 18.88
CA GLY A 77 -0.47 49.60 19.50
C GLY A 77 -0.68 48.09 19.66
N THR A 78 0.05 47.49 20.60
CA THR A 78 -0.10 46.07 20.97
C THR A 78 -0.87 45.93 22.27
N LEU A 79 -2.01 45.23 22.24
CA LEU A 79 -2.71 44.76 23.44
C LEU A 79 -2.25 43.33 23.74
N THR A 80 -1.57 43.14 24.88
CA THR A 80 -1.14 41.82 25.35
C THR A 80 -1.94 41.39 26.57
N ILE A 81 -2.50 40.19 26.56
CA ILE A 81 -3.22 39.60 27.71
C ILE A 81 -2.39 38.45 28.25
N THR A 82 -2.03 38.53 29.53
CA THR A 82 -1.22 37.52 30.24
C THR A 82 -2.01 36.89 31.39
N ASP A 83 -1.41 35.90 32.06
CA ASP A 83 -2.06 35.15 33.14
C ASP A 83 -2.64 36.06 34.24
N GLY A 84 -3.88 35.77 34.64
CA GLY A 84 -4.64 36.56 35.62
C GLY A 84 -5.26 37.85 35.06
N GLY A 85 -5.01 38.19 33.80
CA GLY A 85 -5.63 39.32 33.09
C GLY A 85 -7.04 38.99 32.60
N THR A 86 -7.94 39.98 32.62
CA THR A 86 -9.27 39.86 32.00
C THR A 86 -9.58 41.05 31.12
N VAL A 87 -9.77 40.84 29.82
CA VAL A 87 -10.28 41.86 28.89
C VAL A 87 -11.69 41.51 28.49
N THR A 88 -12.61 42.46 28.59
CA THR A 88 -14.01 42.28 28.15
C THR A 88 -14.40 43.40 27.20
N VAL A 89 -14.78 43.03 25.98
CA VAL A 89 -15.36 43.91 24.97
C VAL A 89 -16.87 43.72 24.99
N ASN A 90 -17.60 44.71 25.49
CA ASN A 90 -19.05 44.67 25.61
C ASN A 90 -19.70 45.34 24.40
N SER A 91 -20.75 44.74 23.83
CA SER A 91 -21.54 45.41 22.78
C SER A 91 -22.27 46.64 23.35
N PRO A 92 -22.26 47.80 22.66
CA PRO A 92 -21.87 48.02 21.26
C PRO A 92 -20.38 48.39 21.05
N GLY A 93 -19.52 48.27 22.06
CA GLY A 93 -18.09 48.51 21.94
C GLY A 93 -17.36 47.42 21.15
N SER A 94 -16.25 47.82 20.52
CA SER A 94 -15.36 46.97 19.73
C SER A 94 -13.90 47.42 19.88
N ILE A 95 -12.97 46.49 19.77
CA ILE A 95 -11.57 46.79 19.43
C ILE A 95 -11.47 46.67 17.91
N SER A 96 -10.91 47.68 17.25
CA SER A 96 -10.88 47.74 15.79
C SER A 96 -9.47 47.92 15.23
N ALA A 97 -9.16 47.27 14.12
CA ALA A 97 -7.96 47.48 13.32
C ALA A 97 -7.94 48.83 12.56
N GLY A 98 -8.92 49.71 12.75
CA GLY A 98 -9.03 51.01 12.05
C GLY A 98 -10.12 51.01 10.98
N ASP A 99 -10.37 52.17 10.35
CA ASP A 99 -11.24 52.26 9.18
C ASP A 99 -10.43 52.02 7.88
N GLY A 100 -11.11 51.64 6.79
CA GLY A 100 -10.44 51.34 5.52
C GLY A 100 -9.70 52.50 4.85
N ALA A 101 -9.78 53.71 5.41
CA ALA A 101 -9.02 54.88 4.98
C ALA A 101 -7.72 55.09 5.81
N THR A 102 -7.64 54.53 7.02
CA THR A 102 -6.48 54.60 7.92
C THR A 102 -6.27 53.28 8.69
N PRO A 103 -5.77 52.22 8.03
CA PRO A 103 -5.50 50.95 8.68
C PRO A 103 -4.46 51.13 9.81
N SER A 104 -4.75 50.55 10.97
CA SER A 104 -3.82 50.52 12.11
C SER A 104 -2.95 49.28 12.07
N ASN A 105 -1.71 49.41 12.54
CA ASN A 105 -0.77 48.28 12.65
C ASN A 105 -0.97 47.46 13.94
N GLY A 106 -2.16 47.53 14.54
CA GLY A 106 -2.49 47.01 15.85
C GLY A 106 -2.32 45.50 15.97
N LYS A 107 -1.82 45.06 17.13
CA LYS A 107 -1.65 43.64 17.47
C LYS A 107 -2.47 43.28 18.70
N LEU A 108 -3.21 42.18 18.63
CA LEU A 108 -3.90 41.59 19.77
C LEU A 108 -3.26 40.24 20.09
N LEU A 109 -2.55 40.18 21.21
CA LEU A 109 -1.81 39.00 21.65
C LEU A 109 -2.44 38.46 22.94
N VAL A 110 -2.98 37.25 22.89
CA VAL A 110 -3.48 36.53 24.07
C VAL A 110 -2.50 35.42 24.40
N THR A 111 -1.62 35.66 25.37
CA THR A 111 -0.60 34.69 25.81
C THR A 111 -0.99 33.98 27.11
N GLY A 112 -2.05 34.46 27.78
CA GLY A 112 -2.65 33.91 29.00
C GLY A 112 -3.94 34.65 29.37
N GLY A 113 -4.51 34.36 30.54
CA GLY A 113 -5.68 35.10 31.06
C GLY A 113 -7.00 34.84 30.31
N THR A 114 -7.89 35.83 30.25
CA THR A 114 -9.22 35.70 29.61
C THR A 114 -9.59 36.90 28.73
N LEU A 115 -10.02 36.65 27.49
CA LEU A 115 -10.61 37.63 26.59
C LEU A 115 -12.09 37.28 26.35
N ASN A 116 -13.00 38.22 26.61
CA ASN A 116 -14.42 38.08 26.29
C ASN A 116 -14.82 39.09 25.22
N VAL A 117 -15.39 38.63 24.11
CA VAL A 117 -15.89 39.46 23.01
C VAL A 117 -17.39 39.21 22.88
N ASN A 118 -18.21 40.17 23.33
CA ASN A 118 -19.67 40.09 23.32
C ASN A 118 -20.29 40.85 22.13
N GLY A 119 -19.64 40.83 20.97
CA GLY A 119 -19.94 41.63 19.78
C GLY A 119 -18.96 41.34 18.64
N TYR A 120 -18.44 42.37 17.98
CA TYR A 120 -17.39 42.23 16.96
C TYR A 120 -16.11 42.94 17.40
N SER A 121 -14.95 42.30 17.26
CA SER A 121 -13.63 42.91 17.42
C SER A 121 -12.67 42.41 16.35
N ASP A 122 -11.73 43.25 15.94
CA ASP A 122 -10.66 42.85 15.05
C ASP A 122 -9.32 43.53 15.38
N SER A 123 -8.27 42.96 14.82
CA SER A 123 -6.91 43.49 14.85
C SER A 123 -6.21 43.08 13.55
N ARG A 124 -5.13 43.77 13.18
CA ARG A 124 -4.36 43.38 12.00
C ARG A 124 -3.58 42.07 12.22
N ASP A 125 -3.10 41.86 13.44
CA ASP A 125 -2.33 40.68 13.86
C ASP A 125 -2.95 40.10 15.13
N LEU A 126 -3.67 38.99 14.97
CA LEU A 126 -4.37 38.30 16.05
C LEU A 126 -3.64 36.99 16.35
N GLN A 127 -3.08 36.88 17.57
CA GLN A 127 -2.44 35.66 18.04
C GLN A 127 -3.00 35.26 19.40
N ILE A 128 -3.47 34.02 19.48
CA ILE A 128 -4.01 33.40 20.70
C ILE A 128 -3.10 32.21 21.00
N THR A 129 -2.10 32.43 21.84
CA THR A 129 -1.05 31.44 22.20
C THR A 129 -1.15 30.92 23.62
N GLY A 130 -2.12 31.42 24.41
CA GLY A 130 -2.46 30.91 25.74
C GLY A 130 -3.78 31.48 26.28
N GLY A 131 -4.28 30.92 27.37
CA GLY A 131 -5.46 31.44 28.07
C GLY A 131 -6.80 31.05 27.44
N THR A 132 -7.86 31.77 27.80
CA THR A 132 -9.23 31.50 27.33
C THR A 132 -9.82 32.67 26.56
N VAL A 133 -10.28 32.44 25.34
CA VAL A 133 -11.01 33.44 24.54
C VAL A 133 -12.46 33.00 24.39
N ASN A 134 -13.40 33.88 24.75
CA ASN A 134 -14.84 33.64 24.60
C ASN A 134 -15.41 34.64 23.59
N ILE A 135 -15.87 34.14 22.46
CA ILE A 135 -16.52 34.92 21.40
C ILE A 135 -18.01 34.61 21.46
N LYS A 136 -18.83 35.61 21.77
CA LYS A 136 -20.28 35.48 21.97
C LYS A 136 -21.01 36.42 21.04
N GLY A 137 -21.84 35.84 20.18
CA GLY A 137 -22.75 36.59 19.34
C GLY A 137 -24.16 36.61 19.90
N THR A 138 -25.07 37.17 19.11
CA THR A 138 -26.51 37.23 19.40
C THR A 138 -27.25 36.37 18.39
N ASN A 139 -28.08 35.45 18.87
CA ASN A 139 -28.89 34.58 18.01
C ASN A 139 -29.80 35.39 17.07
N GLY A 140 -29.98 34.90 15.83
CA GLY A 140 -30.89 35.50 14.85
C GLY A 140 -30.50 36.88 14.32
N LYS A 141 -29.27 37.33 14.54
CA LYS A 141 -28.66 38.54 13.98
C LYS A 141 -27.61 38.06 12.97
N GLY A 142 -27.73 38.44 11.68
CA GLY A 142 -27.07 37.78 10.55
C GLY A 142 -25.59 37.40 10.74
N TRP A 143 -25.13 36.38 10.02
CA TRP A 143 -23.89 35.64 10.29
C TRP A 143 -22.57 36.46 10.25
N ARG A 144 -22.55 37.73 9.82
CA ARG A 144 -21.35 38.60 9.87
C ARG A 144 -21.31 39.56 11.07
N GLU A 145 -22.36 39.64 11.89
CA GLU A 145 -22.51 40.74 12.86
C GLU A 145 -21.67 40.58 14.15
N ASN A 146 -21.17 39.38 14.47
CA ASN A 146 -20.40 39.12 15.70
C ASN A 146 -19.20 38.20 15.44
N GLY A 147 -18.06 38.53 16.04
CA GLY A 147 -16.87 37.68 15.94
C GLY A 147 -15.57 38.34 16.40
N LEU A 148 -14.49 37.59 16.24
CA LEU A 148 -13.12 38.05 16.48
C LEU A 148 -12.28 37.74 15.25
N GLY A 149 -11.49 38.69 14.74
CA GLY A 149 -10.76 38.49 13.49
C GLY A 149 -9.42 39.20 13.37
N GLY A 150 -8.57 38.64 12.50
CA GLY A 150 -7.34 39.25 11.97
C GLY A 150 -7.58 40.12 10.72
N TYR A 151 -8.70 40.86 10.65
CA TYR A 151 -9.20 41.44 9.40
C TYR A 151 -9.05 42.97 9.37
N ALA A 152 -8.54 43.51 8.26
CA ALA A 152 -8.66 44.92 7.89
C ALA A 152 -8.98 45.03 6.40
N GLU A 153 -10.14 45.61 6.06
CA GLU A 153 -10.50 46.00 4.70
C GLU A 153 -9.82 47.35 4.41
N THR A 154 -8.93 47.42 3.41
CA THR A 154 -8.48 48.70 2.86
C THR A 154 -9.07 48.88 1.47
N VAL A 155 -9.35 50.12 1.09
CA VAL A 155 -9.71 50.47 -0.29
C VAL A 155 -8.47 51.15 -0.86
N ASP A 156 -7.96 50.68 -1.99
CA ASP A 156 -6.83 51.32 -2.65
C ASP A 156 -7.24 52.67 -3.25
N GLU A 157 -6.26 53.41 -3.79
CA GLU A 157 -6.48 54.73 -4.40
C GLU A 157 -7.39 54.69 -5.66
N SER A 158 -7.67 53.49 -6.18
CA SER A 158 -8.51 53.21 -7.34
C SER A 158 -9.96 52.89 -6.97
N GLY A 159 -10.26 52.70 -5.68
CA GLY A 159 -11.56 52.25 -5.20
C GLY A 159 -11.71 50.73 -5.14
N ASP A 160 -10.63 49.96 -5.32
CA ASP A 160 -10.61 48.51 -5.24
C ASP A 160 -10.30 48.06 -3.79
N THR A 161 -11.06 47.09 -3.27
CA THR A 161 -10.85 46.54 -1.93
C THR A 161 -9.59 45.67 -1.89
N ALA A 162 -8.55 46.10 -1.18
CA ALA A 162 -7.36 45.31 -0.83
C ALA A 162 -7.40 45.00 0.67
N SER A 163 -7.43 43.73 1.09
CA SER A 163 -7.38 43.41 2.52
C SER A 163 -5.93 43.29 2.99
N THR A 164 -5.57 43.92 4.12
CA THR A 164 -4.20 43.93 4.67
C THR A 164 -4.21 43.45 6.13
N GLY A 165 -4.08 42.13 6.33
CA GLY A 165 -4.04 41.49 7.66
C GLY A 165 -2.94 40.44 7.73
N LEU A 166 -2.63 39.94 8.92
CA LEU A 166 -1.84 38.72 9.09
C LEU A 166 -2.79 37.56 9.42
N PRO A 167 -2.41 36.30 9.09
CA PRO A 167 -3.13 35.12 9.54
C PRO A 167 -3.51 35.17 11.02
N THR A 168 -4.72 34.72 11.33
CA THR A 168 -5.10 34.48 12.72
C THR A 168 -4.48 33.18 13.19
N LEU A 169 -3.70 33.25 14.28
CA LEU A 169 -3.04 32.10 14.89
C LEU A 169 -3.72 31.73 16.21
N VAL A 170 -4.12 30.47 16.35
CA VAL A 170 -4.54 29.86 17.61
C VAL A 170 -3.56 28.71 17.90
N SER A 171 -2.79 28.80 18.97
CA SER A 171 -1.73 27.84 19.27
C SER A 171 -1.58 27.64 20.78
N GLY A 172 -1.03 26.51 21.20
CA GLY A 172 -0.61 26.27 22.58
C GLY A 172 -1.54 25.36 23.38
N THR A 173 -0.96 24.46 24.16
CA THR A 173 -1.66 23.42 24.94
C THR A 173 -2.59 23.94 26.03
N ASN A 174 -2.42 25.19 26.47
CA ASN A 174 -3.28 25.84 27.47
C ASN A 174 -4.27 26.84 26.83
N THR A 175 -4.40 26.82 25.50
CA THR A 175 -5.26 27.73 24.75
C THR A 175 -6.63 27.13 24.55
N VAL A 176 -7.67 27.86 24.96
CA VAL A 176 -9.06 27.49 24.74
C VAL A 176 -9.80 28.64 24.07
N VAL A 177 -10.37 28.40 22.89
CA VAL A 177 -11.25 29.36 22.19
C VAL A 177 -12.68 28.81 22.19
N ASN A 178 -13.61 29.58 22.71
CA ASN A 178 -15.03 29.24 22.80
C ASN A 178 -15.81 30.16 21.86
N ILE A 179 -16.44 29.60 20.83
CA ILE A 179 -17.20 30.36 19.82
C ILE A 179 -18.68 30.01 19.98
N THR A 180 -19.50 30.97 20.42
CA THR A 180 -20.94 30.78 20.65
C THR A 180 -21.75 31.69 19.74
N SER A 181 -22.41 31.12 18.72
CA SER A 181 -23.24 31.87 17.76
C SER A 181 -22.51 33.09 17.17
N ALA A 182 -21.24 32.89 16.83
CA ALA A 182 -20.31 33.92 16.39
C ALA A 182 -19.22 33.30 15.51
N ASN A 183 -18.29 34.14 15.06
CA ASN A 183 -17.23 33.74 14.15
C ASN A 183 -15.85 33.98 14.75
N LEU A 184 -14.92 33.06 14.48
CA LEU A 184 -13.49 33.37 14.45
C LEU A 184 -13.09 33.55 12.98
N PHE A 185 -12.74 34.77 12.61
CA PHE A 185 -12.35 35.14 11.26
C PHE A 185 -10.84 34.95 11.07
N GLY A 186 -10.47 34.31 9.96
CA GLY A 186 -9.11 34.29 9.46
C GLY A 186 -8.64 35.67 9.01
N GLY A 187 -7.32 35.81 8.91
CA GLY A 187 -6.70 37.01 8.37
C GLY A 187 -6.70 37.05 6.84
N ALA A 188 -6.25 38.16 6.28
CA ALA A 188 -6.04 38.28 4.85
C ALA A 188 -4.61 37.87 4.48
N ALA A 189 -4.45 36.78 3.74
CA ALA A 189 -3.16 36.37 3.19
C ALA A 189 -3.07 36.79 1.71
N THR A 190 -1.99 37.47 1.32
CA THR A 190 -1.71 37.83 -0.09
C THR A 190 -1.19 36.65 -0.91
N GLU A 191 -0.68 35.61 -0.24
CA GLU A 191 -0.08 34.41 -0.85
C GLU A 191 -0.72 33.16 -0.23
N PHE A 192 -1.17 32.23 -1.09
CA PHE A 192 -1.84 30.99 -0.67
C PHE A 192 -0.94 30.03 0.12
N GLU A 193 0.38 30.26 0.17
CA GLU A 193 1.30 29.45 0.96
C GLU A 193 1.09 29.59 2.47
N THR A 194 0.34 30.60 2.93
CA THR A 194 0.05 30.79 4.35
C THR A 194 -1.45 30.66 4.64
N ALA A 195 -1.80 29.78 5.59
CA ALA A 195 -3.17 29.62 6.04
C ALA A 195 -3.69 30.92 6.65
N GLN A 196 -4.92 31.30 6.32
CA GLN A 196 -5.57 32.51 6.86
C GLN A 196 -5.99 32.33 8.32
N LEU A 197 -6.33 31.11 8.70
CA LEU A 197 -6.60 30.69 10.06
C LEU A 197 -5.80 29.40 10.35
N LYS A 198 -4.86 29.47 11.28
CA LYS A 198 -4.06 28.32 11.72
C LYS A 198 -4.41 27.98 13.17
N ILE A 199 -4.76 26.73 13.43
CA ILE A 199 -5.03 26.17 14.76
C ILE A 199 -4.01 25.05 15.00
N ALA A 200 -3.16 25.20 16.01
CA ALA A 200 -1.96 24.38 16.18
C ALA A 200 -1.57 24.09 17.64
N ASP A 201 -0.51 23.30 17.82
CA ASP A 201 0.28 23.14 19.04
C ASP A 201 -0.55 22.79 20.30
N GLY A 202 -1.59 21.97 20.16
CA GLY A 202 -2.41 21.49 21.26
C GLY A 202 -3.55 22.42 21.67
N ALA A 203 -3.85 23.46 20.89
CA ALA A 203 -4.96 24.36 21.16
C ALA A 203 -6.32 23.65 21.09
N THR A 204 -7.28 24.09 21.91
CA THR A 204 -8.66 23.60 21.87
C THR A 204 -9.61 24.70 21.41
N VAL A 205 -10.43 24.43 20.39
CA VAL A 205 -11.50 25.31 19.93
C VAL A 205 -12.85 24.62 20.06
N ASN A 206 -13.79 25.26 20.74
CA ASN A 206 -15.15 24.75 20.94
C ASN A 206 -16.12 25.56 20.10
N LEU A 207 -16.83 24.90 19.18
CA LEU A 207 -17.88 25.50 18.38
C LEU A 207 -19.24 25.22 19.04
N MET A 208 -19.98 26.29 19.33
CA MET A 208 -21.22 26.26 20.09
C MET A 208 -22.29 27.11 19.42
N GLY A 209 -23.53 26.63 19.50
CA GLY A 209 -24.67 27.25 18.85
C GLY A 209 -25.89 26.38 19.02
N LEU A 210 -27.02 26.96 19.45
CA LEU A 210 -28.20 26.17 19.77
C LEU A 210 -28.75 25.47 18.52
N SER A 211 -28.83 24.15 18.59
CA SER A 211 -29.61 23.36 17.65
C SER A 211 -31.09 23.41 18.05
N PRO A 212 -32.02 23.84 17.17
CA PRO A 212 -33.45 23.84 17.47
C PRO A 212 -34.07 22.42 17.45
N ASP A 213 -33.36 21.40 16.95
CA ASP A 213 -33.84 20.01 16.91
C ASP A 213 -32.91 19.01 17.62
N GLU A 214 -33.49 17.93 18.14
CA GLU A 214 -32.75 16.86 18.84
C GLU A 214 -31.94 15.97 17.88
N ASN A 215 -32.15 16.12 16.56
CA ASN A 215 -31.54 15.32 15.50
C ASN A 215 -30.43 16.07 14.74
N HIS A 216 -30.17 17.34 15.06
CA HIS A 216 -29.11 18.17 14.48
C HIS A 216 -29.17 18.28 12.95
N THR A 217 -30.38 18.28 12.35
CA THR A 217 -30.55 18.11 10.90
C THR A 217 -30.81 19.40 10.12
N LYS A 218 -31.16 20.50 10.80
CA LYS A 218 -31.50 21.79 10.18
C LYS A 218 -31.03 22.96 11.05
N ASP A 219 -30.82 24.11 10.43
CA ASP A 219 -30.46 25.41 11.03
C ASP A 219 -29.03 25.49 11.62
N PHE A 220 -28.04 25.75 10.75
CA PHE A 220 -26.66 26.13 11.13
C PHE A 220 -26.52 27.63 11.48
N ASP A 221 -27.65 28.33 11.58
CA ASP A 221 -27.71 29.80 11.62
C ASP A 221 -27.15 30.41 12.90
N ASP A 222 -27.25 29.68 14.01
CA ASP A 222 -26.71 30.07 15.31
C ASP A 222 -25.38 29.36 15.63
N ALA A 223 -24.74 28.70 14.67
CA ALA A 223 -23.54 27.89 14.90
C ALA A 223 -22.30 28.71 15.30
N GLY A 224 -21.36 28.06 15.99
CA GLY A 224 -20.01 28.58 16.14
C GLY A 224 -19.23 28.34 14.85
N MET A 225 -18.66 29.39 14.26
CA MET A 225 -18.09 29.30 12.91
C MET A 225 -16.59 29.60 12.89
N LEU A 226 -15.86 28.79 12.14
CA LEU A 226 -14.52 29.13 11.64
C LEU A 226 -14.69 29.69 10.23
N PHE A 227 -14.28 30.94 10.03
CA PHE A 227 -14.51 31.64 8.79
C PHE A 227 -13.19 32.05 8.14
N THR A 228 -12.97 31.67 6.89
CA THR A 228 -11.82 32.13 6.08
C THR A 228 -12.30 32.87 4.84
N GLY A 229 -11.51 33.83 4.36
CA GLY A 229 -11.81 34.64 3.18
C GLY A 229 -11.61 33.87 1.87
N LYS A 230 -12.22 34.37 0.79
CA LYS A 230 -12.23 33.77 -0.56
C LYS A 230 -10.83 33.58 -1.19
N GLY A 231 -9.80 34.28 -0.72
CA GLY A 231 -8.50 34.34 -1.40
C GLY A 231 -8.60 35.03 -2.78
N ALA A 232 -7.46 35.36 -3.40
CA ALA A 232 -7.41 36.11 -4.66
C ALA A 232 -7.36 35.24 -5.94
N ALA A 233 -7.05 33.94 -5.84
CA ALA A 233 -6.87 32.99 -6.95
C ALA A 233 -7.78 31.75 -6.81
N PRO A 234 -7.90 30.89 -7.84
CA PRO A 234 -8.67 29.64 -7.79
C PRO A 234 -8.20 28.71 -6.66
N LEU A 235 -9.11 27.91 -6.11
CA LEU A 235 -8.84 26.98 -5.01
C LEU A 235 -7.72 25.99 -5.36
N ASN A 236 -6.55 26.14 -4.73
CA ASN A 236 -5.50 25.14 -4.75
C ASN A 236 -5.73 24.16 -3.60
N LYS A 237 -6.10 22.91 -3.90
CA LYS A 237 -6.36 21.86 -2.90
C LYS A 237 -5.18 21.58 -1.94
N ASP A 238 -3.96 21.92 -2.37
CA ASP A 238 -2.73 21.68 -1.61
C ASP A 238 -2.34 22.87 -0.72
N SER A 239 -3.14 23.94 -0.71
CA SER A 239 -2.89 25.14 0.10
C SER A 239 -4.11 25.46 0.97
N ALA A 240 -4.05 25.12 2.25
CA ALA A 240 -5.15 25.35 3.18
C ALA A 240 -5.33 26.82 3.56
N ASN A 241 -6.56 27.32 3.48
CA ASN A 241 -6.93 28.60 4.10
C ASN A 241 -7.28 28.40 5.58
N LEU A 242 -7.78 27.22 5.94
CA LEU A 242 -7.98 26.75 7.31
C LEU A 242 -7.03 25.56 7.58
N LEU A 243 -6.00 25.77 8.38
CA LEU A 243 -5.05 24.72 8.75
C LEU A 243 -5.28 24.32 10.21
N ILE A 244 -5.62 23.05 10.43
CA ILE A 244 -5.76 22.42 11.75
C ILE A 244 -4.67 21.35 11.84
N THR A 245 -3.67 21.58 12.69
CA THR A 245 -2.43 20.79 12.71
C THR A 245 -1.95 20.57 14.15
N GLY A 246 -1.17 19.53 14.38
CA GLY A 246 -0.40 19.30 15.59
C GLY A 246 -1.13 18.38 16.58
N ASP A 247 -0.35 17.49 17.18
CA ASP A 247 -0.83 16.54 18.16
C ASP A 247 -1.58 17.23 19.29
N SER A 248 -2.69 16.62 19.72
CA SER A 248 -3.58 17.14 20.76
C SER A 248 -4.32 18.44 20.42
N THR A 249 -4.12 19.03 19.23
CA THR A 249 -4.98 20.12 18.75
C THR A 249 -6.38 19.57 18.55
N ARG A 250 -7.38 20.25 19.12
CA ARG A 250 -8.78 19.79 19.08
C ARG A 250 -9.77 20.85 18.67
N ILE A 251 -10.65 20.50 17.74
CA ILE A 251 -11.89 21.22 17.48
C ILE A 251 -13.05 20.37 18.01
N ASN A 252 -13.88 20.93 18.89
CA ASN A 252 -14.98 20.20 19.48
C ASN A 252 -16.32 20.82 19.11
N VAL A 253 -17.27 19.96 18.70
CA VAL A 253 -18.69 20.29 18.59
C VAL A 253 -19.43 19.37 19.55
N ALA A 254 -19.75 19.87 20.74
CA ALA A 254 -20.44 19.06 21.76
C ALA A 254 -21.89 18.74 21.36
N GLN A 255 -22.45 17.66 21.92
CA GLN A 255 -23.86 17.29 21.70
C GLN A 255 -24.80 18.47 22.02
N GLY A 256 -25.79 18.73 21.17
CA GLY A 256 -26.67 19.90 21.31
C GLY A 256 -26.18 21.17 20.62
N ASN A 257 -24.93 21.19 20.14
CA ASN A 257 -24.33 22.33 19.47
C ASN A 257 -24.10 22.10 17.97
N HIS A 258 -24.09 23.20 17.21
CA HIS A 258 -23.69 23.21 15.81
C HIS A 258 -22.38 24.00 15.60
N GLY A 259 -21.57 23.52 14.66
CA GLY A 259 -20.36 24.16 14.16
C GLY A 259 -20.36 24.27 12.63
N VAL A 260 -19.66 25.26 12.09
CA VAL A 260 -19.47 25.43 10.64
C VAL A 260 -18.01 25.71 10.33
N PHE A 261 -17.45 24.97 9.37
CA PHE A 261 -16.23 25.35 8.67
C PHE A 261 -16.62 26.03 7.36
N ASN A 262 -16.44 27.34 7.30
CA ASN A 262 -16.59 28.12 6.08
C ASN A 262 -15.21 28.41 5.52
N ALA A 263 -14.73 27.49 4.68
CA ALA A 263 -13.39 27.54 4.13
C ALA A 263 -13.34 26.91 2.73
N GLY A 264 -12.61 27.56 1.83
CA GLY A 264 -12.36 27.01 0.51
C GLY A 264 -11.52 25.73 0.56
N VAL A 265 -10.44 25.75 1.35
CA VAL A 265 -9.57 24.58 1.57
C VAL A 265 -9.25 24.45 3.05
N THR A 266 -9.53 23.27 3.61
CA THR A 266 -9.23 22.89 4.99
C THR A 266 -8.26 21.73 5.01
N HIS A 267 -7.19 21.80 5.78
CA HIS A 267 -6.34 20.63 6.08
C HIS A 267 -6.44 20.28 7.55
N ILE A 268 -6.66 19.00 7.84
CA ILE A 268 -6.60 18.40 9.18
C ILE A 268 -5.45 17.40 9.13
N THR A 269 -4.35 17.75 9.79
CA THR A 269 -3.07 17.05 9.66
C THR A 269 -2.36 16.93 11.01
N ASP A 270 -1.21 16.25 11.03
CA ASP A 270 -0.27 16.20 12.14
C ASP A 270 -0.92 15.73 13.46
N GLY A 271 -1.77 14.71 13.40
CA GLY A 271 -2.43 14.15 14.60
C GLY A 271 -3.55 15.01 15.22
N ALA A 272 -3.96 16.10 14.56
CA ALA A 272 -5.06 16.93 15.05
C ALA A 272 -6.42 16.21 14.97
N THR A 273 -7.34 16.56 15.87
CA THR A 273 -8.67 15.92 15.97
C THR A 273 -9.81 16.92 15.88
N VAL A 274 -10.78 16.63 15.01
CA VAL A 274 -12.10 17.26 14.98
C VAL A 274 -13.12 16.30 15.60
N ASP A 275 -13.56 16.59 16.82
CA ASP A 275 -14.52 15.79 17.59
C ASP A 275 -15.95 16.33 17.43
N VAL A 276 -16.79 15.57 16.72
CA VAL A 276 -18.16 15.93 16.35
C VAL A 276 -19.15 15.08 17.14
N GLN A 277 -19.63 15.61 18.26
CA GLN A 277 -20.70 15.02 19.08
C GLN A 277 -22.08 15.67 18.82
N GLY A 278 -22.10 16.87 18.21
CA GLY A 278 -23.29 17.59 17.72
C GLY A 278 -23.34 17.62 16.19
N GLY A 279 -23.62 18.77 15.57
CA GLY A 279 -23.66 18.92 14.10
C GLY A 279 -22.51 19.76 13.55
N LEU A 280 -21.72 19.25 12.60
CA LEU A 280 -20.68 20.01 11.90
C LEU A 280 -20.99 20.12 10.41
N LEU A 281 -21.09 21.35 9.90
CA LEU A 281 -21.19 21.63 8.47
C LEU A 281 -19.81 21.99 7.89
N LEU A 282 -19.41 21.25 6.86
CA LEU A 282 -18.30 21.60 5.97
C LEU A 282 -18.90 22.29 4.74
N THR A 283 -18.45 23.50 4.45
CA THR A 283 -18.87 24.25 3.27
C THR A 283 -17.73 25.07 2.69
N GLY A 284 -17.76 25.24 1.36
CA GLY A 284 -16.89 26.17 0.67
C GLY A 284 -17.34 27.59 0.95
N TYR A 285 -16.70 28.55 0.26
CA TYR A 285 -16.91 29.96 0.58
C TYR A 285 -18.35 30.42 0.32
N LEU A 286 -19.01 30.94 1.36
CA LEU A 286 -20.34 31.54 1.29
C LEU A 286 -20.24 33.00 0.75
N ASN A 287 -20.43 33.19 -0.57
CA ASN A 287 -20.00 34.39 -1.32
C ASN A 287 -21.01 35.55 -1.42
N THR A 288 -22.16 35.51 -0.76
CA THR A 288 -23.11 36.65 -0.77
C THR A 288 -22.97 37.46 0.52
N PRO A 289 -22.31 38.64 0.49
CA PRO A 289 -22.46 39.62 1.55
C PRO A 289 -23.94 39.97 1.65
N PRO A 290 -24.56 39.99 2.84
CA PRO A 290 -25.91 40.48 2.94
C PRO A 290 -25.90 41.96 2.58
N SER A 291 -26.48 42.32 1.44
CA SER A 291 -26.93 43.69 1.21
C SER A 291 -28.15 44.02 2.09
N GLU A 292 -28.75 43.00 2.71
CA GLU A 292 -29.89 43.11 3.62
C GLU A 292 -29.60 42.42 4.97
N PRO A 293 -29.84 43.08 6.12
CA PRO A 293 -29.79 42.44 7.44
C PRO A 293 -30.77 41.26 7.52
N GLY A 294 -30.29 40.06 7.84
CA GLY A 294 -31.14 38.90 8.16
C GLY A 294 -30.93 37.62 7.34
N GLN A 295 -30.04 37.59 6.33
CA GLN A 295 -29.73 36.32 5.63
C GLN A 295 -29.02 35.31 6.55
N THR A 296 -29.46 34.05 6.50
CA THR A 296 -28.99 32.99 7.39
C THR A 296 -27.95 32.06 6.73
N VAL A 297 -27.26 31.24 7.52
CA VAL A 297 -26.28 30.25 7.00
C VAL A 297 -26.99 29.28 6.06
N THR A 298 -28.20 28.85 6.45
CA THR A 298 -29.05 27.93 5.70
C THR A 298 -29.42 28.48 4.32
N GLU A 299 -29.71 29.77 4.20
CA GLU A 299 -30.00 30.41 2.90
C GLU A 299 -28.73 30.50 2.03
N ALA A 300 -27.59 30.84 2.64
CA ALA A 300 -26.32 31.01 1.95
C ALA A 300 -25.72 29.71 1.42
N MET A 301 -26.02 28.55 2.03
CA MET A 301 -25.54 27.23 1.60
C MET A 301 -25.85 26.91 0.14
N THR A 302 -26.97 27.42 -0.39
CA THR A 302 -27.41 27.17 -1.78
C THR A 302 -26.52 27.83 -2.85
N GLY A 303 -25.78 28.88 -2.47
CA GLY A 303 -24.85 29.61 -3.32
C GLY A 303 -23.38 29.46 -2.91
N ALA A 304 -23.06 28.46 -2.08
CA ALA A 304 -21.69 28.16 -1.68
C ALA A 304 -20.84 27.82 -2.92
N LEU A 305 -19.57 28.27 -2.90
CA LEU A 305 -18.58 27.80 -3.87
C LEU A 305 -18.11 26.39 -3.51
N ASP A 306 -17.46 25.73 -4.46
CA ASP A 306 -16.79 24.45 -4.21
C ASP A 306 -15.77 24.60 -3.07
N GLY A 307 -15.51 23.50 -2.37
CA GLY A 307 -14.53 23.49 -1.30
C GLY A 307 -13.92 22.12 -1.07
N TYR A 308 -12.78 22.10 -0.40
CA TYR A 308 -11.97 20.91 -0.19
C TYR A 308 -11.58 20.79 1.29
N THR A 309 -11.78 19.63 1.89
CA THR A 309 -11.25 19.29 3.21
C THR A 309 -10.39 18.06 3.06
N ARG A 310 -9.13 18.12 3.46
CA ARG A 310 -8.20 16.98 3.45
C ARG A 310 -7.91 16.53 4.87
N VAL A 311 -7.99 15.23 5.11
CA VAL A 311 -7.60 14.57 6.35
C VAL A 311 -6.41 13.68 6.01
N THR A 312 -5.24 14.02 6.56
CA THR A 312 -3.94 13.40 6.20
C THR A 312 -3.03 13.38 7.42
N ASP A 313 -1.90 12.71 7.34
CA ASP A 313 -0.79 12.72 8.30
C ASP A 313 -1.25 12.47 9.75
N GLY A 314 -2.12 11.47 9.94
CA GLY A 314 -2.69 11.10 11.24
C GLY A 314 -3.80 12.01 11.76
N GLY A 315 -4.20 13.03 10.98
CA GLY A 315 -5.36 13.86 11.26
C GLY A 315 -6.65 13.03 11.34
N SER A 316 -7.60 13.50 12.15
CA SER A 316 -8.81 12.73 12.45
C SER A 316 -10.08 13.58 12.52
N ILE A 317 -11.18 13.05 11.97
CA ILE A 317 -12.55 13.50 12.25
C ILE A 317 -13.26 12.35 12.96
N LEU A 318 -13.70 12.60 14.20
CA LEU A 318 -14.40 11.63 15.03
C LEU A 318 -15.86 12.05 15.14
N VAL A 319 -16.76 11.31 14.49
CA VAL A 319 -18.20 11.55 14.58
C VAL A 319 -18.78 10.62 15.64
N GLY A 320 -19.10 11.14 16.81
CA GLY A 320 -19.69 10.35 17.90
C GLY A 320 -21.06 9.78 17.53
N ASN A 321 -21.60 8.84 18.32
CA ASN A 321 -22.86 8.12 18.03
C ASN A 321 -24.11 9.00 17.81
N LYS A 322 -24.06 10.26 18.23
CA LYS A 322 -25.11 11.28 18.01
C LYS A 322 -24.62 12.47 17.20
N GLY A 323 -23.39 12.39 16.72
CA GLY A 323 -22.76 13.39 15.89
C GLY A 323 -23.26 13.29 14.46
N HIS A 324 -23.36 14.44 13.81
CA HIS A 324 -23.70 14.57 12.42
C HIS A 324 -22.64 15.40 11.70
N LEU A 325 -22.02 14.83 10.67
CA LEU A 325 -21.14 15.54 9.75
C LEU A 325 -21.90 15.81 8.45
N PHE A 326 -21.85 17.04 7.94
CA PHE A 326 -22.54 17.45 6.72
C PHE A 326 -21.54 18.01 5.71
N LEU A 327 -21.57 17.49 4.49
CA LEU A 327 -20.81 18.01 3.36
C LEU A 327 -21.78 18.76 2.45
N ASN A 328 -21.65 20.08 2.38
CA ASN A 328 -22.50 20.90 1.52
C ASN A 328 -22.25 20.59 0.02
N LYS A 329 -23.16 21.06 -0.85
CA LYS A 329 -22.99 21.00 -2.30
C LYS A 329 -21.63 21.57 -2.73
N GLY A 330 -20.94 20.89 -3.63
CA GLY A 330 -19.60 21.27 -4.12
C GLY A 330 -18.45 20.96 -3.17
N MET A 331 -18.72 20.39 -1.98
CA MET A 331 -17.67 20.00 -1.04
C MET A 331 -17.08 18.65 -1.35
N THR A 332 -15.75 18.56 -1.28
CA THR A 332 -15.01 17.31 -1.21
C THR A 332 -14.39 17.15 0.18
N LEU A 333 -14.67 16.05 0.88
CA LEU A 333 -13.90 15.58 2.03
C LEU A 333 -13.02 14.42 1.55
N ASP A 334 -11.71 14.63 1.50
CA ASP A 334 -10.71 13.67 1.07
C ASP A 334 -9.97 13.11 2.29
N VAL A 335 -10.13 11.81 2.51
CA VAL A 335 -9.45 11.06 3.58
C VAL A 335 -8.32 10.29 2.91
N ALA A 336 -7.08 10.70 3.18
CA ALA A 336 -5.88 10.03 2.69
C ALA A 336 -5.61 8.72 3.48
N ALA A 337 -4.66 7.91 3.02
CA ALA A 337 -4.34 6.58 3.56
C ALA A 337 -4.20 6.51 5.10
N ASN A 338 -3.64 7.55 5.71
CA ASN A 338 -3.39 7.69 7.14
C ASN A 338 -4.36 8.65 7.85
N GLY A 339 -5.28 9.26 7.11
CA GLY A 339 -6.35 10.08 7.64
C GLY A 339 -7.44 9.20 8.23
N VAL A 340 -8.06 9.67 9.31
CA VAL A 340 -9.12 8.93 9.99
C VAL A 340 -10.45 9.67 9.91
N LEU A 341 -11.46 9.03 9.34
CA LEU A 341 -12.86 9.39 9.53
C LEU A 341 -13.55 8.27 10.31
N ASP A 342 -13.71 8.45 11.62
CA ASP A 342 -14.43 7.50 12.47
C ASP A 342 -15.90 7.91 12.54
N ASN A 343 -16.77 7.26 11.77
CA ASN A 343 -18.19 7.58 11.72
C ASN A 343 -19.02 6.74 12.72
N GLY A 344 -18.91 7.01 14.01
CA GLY A 344 -19.83 6.41 15.00
C GLY A 344 -21.30 6.88 14.85
N GLY A 345 -21.50 8.09 14.31
CA GLY A 345 -22.81 8.72 14.10
C GLY A 345 -23.28 8.71 12.65
N LYS A 346 -23.66 9.89 12.12
CA LYS A 346 -24.20 10.05 10.77
C LYS A 346 -23.35 10.99 9.92
N VAL A 347 -22.99 10.56 8.71
CA VAL A 347 -22.34 11.40 7.69
C VAL A 347 -23.34 11.67 6.58
N ASN A 348 -23.52 12.94 6.22
CA ASN A 348 -24.54 13.42 5.31
C ASN A 348 -23.90 14.10 4.11
N LEU A 349 -24.15 13.58 2.91
CA LEU A 349 -23.63 14.12 1.66
C LEU A 349 -24.77 14.76 0.88
N TYR A 350 -24.70 16.07 0.68
CA TYR A 350 -25.59 16.76 -0.26
C TYR A 350 -25.28 16.36 -1.70
N ALA A 351 -26.23 16.60 -2.61
CA ALA A 351 -25.99 16.46 -4.05
C ALA A 351 -24.76 17.28 -4.48
N ASP A 352 -23.96 16.73 -5.39
CA ASP A 352 -22.68 17.27 -5.88
C ASP A 352 -21.57 17.40 -4.81
N SER A 353 -21.76 16.83 -3.61
CA SER A 353 -20.67 16.66 -2.64
C SER A 353 -19.96 15.31 -2.84
N THR A 354 -18.72 15.22 -2.37
CA THR A 354 -17.90 14.00 -2.46
C THR A 354 -17.25 13.67 -1.13
N LEU A 355 -17.45 12.45 -0.62
CA LEU A 355 -16.57 11.84 0.38
C LEU A 355 -15.61 10.94 -0.37
N ALA A 356 -14.33 11.30 -0.42
CA ALA A 356 -13.29 10.57 -1.12
C ALA A 356 -12.35 9.87 -0.14
N TYR A 357 -12.00 8.63 -0.47
CA TYR A 357 -10.84 7.93 0.06
C TYR A 357 -9.81 7.85 -1.06
N SER A 358 -8.67 8.53 -0.88
CA SER A 358 -7.59 8.62 -1.86
C SER A 358 -6.50 7.56 -1.61
N ALA A 359 -5.58 7.42 -2.58
CA ALA A 359 -4.70 6.27 -2.75
C ALA A 359 -4.01 5.77 -1.46
N GLY A 360 -4.02 4.45 -1.27
CA GLY A 360 -3.49 3.76 -0.09
C GLY A 360 -4.49 3.65 1.06
N GLY A 361 -4.16 2.84 2.07
CA GLY A 361 -4.94 2.71 3.31
C GLY A 361 -6.12 1.74 3.28
N ASP A 362 -6.40 1.18 4.47
CA ASP A 362 -7.59 0.39 4.77
C ASP A 362 -8.55 1.24 5.59
N HIS A 363 -9.65 1.66 4.97
CA HIS A 363 -10.67 2.51 5.60
C HIS A 363 -11.91 1.71 5.96
N LYS A 364 -12.64 2.18 6.96
CA LYS A 364 -13.87 1.55 7.42
C LYS A 364 -14.89 2.59 7.83
N LEU A 365 -16.14 2.37 7.39
CA LEU A 365 -17.30 3.11 7.89
C LEU A 365 -18.22 2.15 8.66
N THR A 366 -18.75 2.61 9.80
CA THR A 366 -19.54 1.81 10.76
C THR A 366 -20.87 2.43 11.17
N GLY A 367 -21.04 3.74 11.05
CA GLY A 367 -22.30 4.44 11.32
C GLY A 367 -23.16 4.59 10.07
N ILE A 368 -24.04 5.60 10.10
CA ILE A 368 -24.95 5.90 9.00
C ILE A 368 -24.25 6.78 7.97
N VAL A 369 -24.36 6.43 6.70
CA VAL A 369 -23.92 7.25 5.56
C VAL A 369 -25.17 7.58 4.73
N ALA A 370 -25.68 8.80 4.91
CA ALA A 370 -26.76 9.31 4.09
C ALA A 370 -26.18 10.03 2.87
N ASN A 371 -26.37 9.46 1.69
CA ASN A 371 -25.65 9.87 0.49
C ASN A 371 -26.58 10.34 -0.63
N ALA A 372 -26.53 11.63 -0.99
CA ALA A 372 -27.06 12.15 -2.26
C ALA A 372 -25.95 12.58 -3.24
N GLY A 373 -24.69 12.54 -2.80
CA GLY A 373 -23.51 12.94 -3.56
C GLY A 373 -22.73 11.72 -4.09
N THR A 374 -21.41 11.76 -3.96
CA THR A 374 -20.51 10.67 -4.35
C THR A 374 -19.68 10.18 -3.17
N LEU A 375 -19.74 8.89 -2.88
CA LEU A 375 -18.75 8.21 -2.05
C LEU A 375 -17.69 7.63 -2.98
N SER A 376 -16.52 8.24 -3.05
CA SER A 376 -15.43 7.87 -3.96
C SER A 376 -14.36 7.05 -3.24
N VAL A 377 -13.91 5.97 -3.84
CA VAL A 377 -12.82 5.10 -3.38
C VAL A 377 -11.84 5.01 -4.54
N THR A 378 -10.72 5.72 -4.45
CA THR A 378 -9.74 5.82 -5.53
C THR A 378 -8.41 5.22 -5.10
N ASP A 379 -8.06 4.07 -5.68
CA ASP A 379 -6.84 3.30 -5.33
C ASP A 379 -6.70 3.01 -3.82
N ALA A 380 -7.84 2.89 -3.12
CA ALA A 380 -7.93 2.60 -1.68
C ALA A 380 -8.89 1.44 -1.40
N HIS A 381 -8.84 0.91 -0.18
CA HIS A 381 -9.81 -0.07 0.31
C HIS A 381 -10.79 0.59 1.29
N LEU A 382 -12.09 0.42 1.04
CA LEU A 382 -13.16 0.88 1.94
C LEU A 382 -14.08 -0.27 2.35
N ASP A 383 -14.12 -0.54 3.65
CA ASP A 383 -15.05 -1.47 4.26
C ASP A 383 -16.35 -0.77 4.70
N LEU A 384 -17.44 -1.08 3.99
CA LEU A 384 -18.81 -0.62 4.28
C LEU A 384 -19.65 -1.70 4.97
N THR A 385 -19.12 -2.89 5.26
CA THR A 385 -19.90 -4.01 5.83
C THR A 385 -20.50 -3.68 7.20
N GLY A 386 -19.94 -2.71 7.92
CA GLY A 386 -20.48 -2.20 9.18
C GLY A 386 -21.42 -0.99 9.04
N ALA A 387 -21.51 -0.35 7.88
CA ALA A 387 -22.24 0.91 7.70
C ALA A 387 -23.71 0.71 7.30
N GLU A 388 -24.56 1.67 7.65
CA GLU A 388 -25.93 1.77 7.15
C GLU A 388 -26.03 2.83 6.04
N LEU A 389 -26.49 2.45 4.85
CA LEU A 389 -26.62 3.34 3.70
C LEU A 389 -28.04 3.89 3.58
N GLU A 390 -28.19 5.21 3.56
CA GLU A 390 -29.47 5.91 3.45
C GLU A 390 -29.49 6.96 2.32
N GLU A 391 -30.68 7.28 1.83
CA GLU A 391 -30.88 8.47 0.99
C GLU A 391 -30.67 9.74 1.82
N PHE A 392 -30.21 10.80 1.17
CA PHE A 392 -30.19 12.12 1.77
C PHE A 392 -31.12 13.05 1.01
N SER A 393 -32.10 13.64 1.71
CA SER A 393 -33.13 14.50 1.09
C SER A 393 -33.86 13.80 -0.07
N ASP A 394 -34.32 12.55 0.15
CA ASP A 394 -35.05 11.72 -0.82
C ASP A 394 -34.29 11.46 -2.14
N THR A 395 -32.96 11.58 -2.10
CA THR A 395 -32.05 11.34 -3.24
C THR A 395 -30.94 10.38 -2.83
N ALA A 396 -30.74 9.33 -3.61
CA ALA A 396 -29.60 8.43 -3.48
C ALA A 396 -28.46 8.84 -4.44
N GLY A 397 -27.24 8.80 -3.93
CA GLY A 397 -26.02 9.16 -4.64
C GLY A 397 -25.34 7.99 -5.37
N THR A 398 -24.04 8.17 -5.64
CA THR A 398 -23.18 7.16 -6.26
C THR A 398 -22.11 6.67 -5.28
N ILE A 399 -21.79 5.38 -5.31
CA ILE A 399 -20.57 4.82 -4.73
C ILE A 399 -19.62 4.52 -5.89
N ALA A 400 -18.49 5.21 -5.98
CA ALA A 400 -17.57 5.12 -7.10
C ALA A 400 -16.25 4.48 -6.66
N VAL A 401 -15.97 3.27 -7.13
CA VAL A 401 -14.69 2.58 -6.92
C VAL A 401 -13.86 2.72 -8.18
N LYS A 402 -12.68 3.34 -8.07
CA LYS A 402 -11.87 3.73 -9.23
C LYS A 402 -10.40 3.38 -9.04
N ARG A 403 -9.81 2.80 -10.08
CA ARG A 403 -8.36 2.77 -10.30
C ARG A 403 -7.94 3.98 -11.12
N VAL A 404 -6.91 4.70 -10.67
CA VAL A 404 -6.31 5.82 -11.42
C VAL A 404 -4.84 5.54 -11.75
N HIS A 405 -4.18 4.62 -11.03
CA HIS A 405 -2.76 4.28 -11.24
C HIS A 405 -2.49 3.23 -12.35
N ASP A 406 -1.30 3.28 -12.96
CA ASP A 406 -0.88 2.40 -14.05
C ASP A 406 -0.47 0.98 -13.59
N ALA A 407 -0.02 0.15 -14.55
CA ALA A 407 0.26 -1.29 -14.39
C ALA A 407 1.18 -1.66 -13.22
N THR A 408 1.95 -0.71 -12.69
CA THR A 408 2.91 -0.90 -11.58
C THR A 408 2.24 -1.01 -10.20
N SER A 409 1.01 -0.49 -10.02
CA SER A 409 0.32 -0.42 -8.72
C SER A 409 -0.28 -1.72 -8.18
N ASN A 410 0.27 -2.25 -7.09
CA ASN A 410 -0.35 -3.32 -6.29
C ASN A 410 -1.52 -2.86 -5.41
N GLN A 411 -1.75 -1.55 -5.26
CA GLN A 411 -2.79 -1.01 -4.39
C GLN A 411 -4.18 -1.52 -4.82
N MET A 412 -5.04 -1.84 -3.86
CA MET A 412 -6.37 -2.35 -4.16
C MET A 412 -7.35 -1.18 -4.25
N ALA A 413 -7.90 -0.90 -5.44
CA ALA A 413 -9.16 -0.15 -5.53
C ALA A 413 -10.31 -1.11 -5.22
N ARG A 414 -10.81 -1.08 -3.98
CA ARG A 414 -11.76 -2.07 -3.46
C ARG A 414 -12.79 -1.45 -2.52
N ALA A 415 -14.06 -1.76 -2.73
CA ALA A 415 -15.11 -1.52 -1.73
C ALA A 415 -15.73 -2.84 -1.28
N ASP A 416 -15.87 -3.02 0.03
CA ASP A 416 -16.48 -4.19 0.64
C ASP A 416 -17.87 -3.83 1.15
N MET A 417 -18.87 -4.58 0.72
CA MET A 417 -20.23 -4.49 1.27
C MET A 417 -20.91 -5.84 1.22
N THR A 418 -22.04 -6.00 1.89
CA THR A 418 -22.89 -7.19 1.75
C THR A 418 -23.80 -7.08 0.53
N ASP A 419 -24.26 -8.21 0.01
CA ASP A 419 -25.26 -8.25 -1.06
C ASP A 419 -26.57 -7.57 -0.65
N ALA A 420 -27.03 -7.75 0.59
CA ALA A 420 -28.21 -7.07 1.12
C ALA A 420 -28.05 -5.54 1.18
N GLN A 421 -26.86 -5.04 1.52
CA GLN A 421 -26.57 -3.60 1.48
C GLN A 421 -26.56 -3.07 0.04
N LEU A 422 -26.00 -3.83 -0.89
CA LEU A 422 -26.02 -3.47 -2.30
C LEU A 422 -27.46 -3.39 -2.81
N ASP A 423 -28.25 -4.44 -2.62
CA ASP A 423 -29.65 -4.51 -3.06
C ASP A 423 -30.49 -3.36 -2.49
N GLY A 424 -30.44 -3.16 -1.17
CA GLY A 424 -31.14 -2.06 -0.51
C GLY A 424 -30.66 -0.66 -0.93
N TRP A 425 -29.42 -0.53 -1.40
CA TRP A 425 -28.92 0.73 -1.97
C TRP A 425 -29.45 0.98 -3.38
N LEU A 426 -29.50 -0.05 -4.22
CA LEU A 426 -30.02 0.04 -5.59
C LEU A 426 -31.55 0.27 -5.60
N GLU A 427 -32.30 -0.35 -4.68
CA GLU A 427 -33.76 -0.14 -4.51
C GLU A 427 -34.12 1.33 -4.22
N LYS A 428 -33.24 2.03 -3.50
CA LYS A 428 -33.33 3.47 -3.19
C LYS A 428 -32.96 4.37 -4.38
N GLY A 429 -32.63 3.79 -5.54
CA GLY A 429 -32.14 4.49 -6.72
C GLY A 429 -30.64 4.83 -6.69
N GLY A 430 -29.92 4.37 -5.66
CA GLY A 430 -28.48 4.53 -5.56
C GLY A 430 -27.75 3.80 -6.68
N SER A 431 -26.56 4.26 -7.03
CA SER A 431 -25.73 3.59 -8.05
C SER A 431 -24.35 3.24 -7.52
N VAL A 432 -23.71 2.25 -8.14
CA VAL A 432 -22.33 1.86 -7.87
C VAL A 432 -21.56 1.86 -9.17
N THR A 433 -20.37 2.45 -9.23
CA THR A 433 -19.45 2.32 -10.36
C THR A 433 -18.18 1.62 -9.93
N VAL A 434 -17.66 0.73 -10.79
CA VAL A 434 -16.40 0.02 -10.55
C VAL A 434 -15.53 0.15 -11.78
N GLN A 435 -14.46 0.91 -11.67
CA GLN A 435 -13.61 1.29 -12.79
C GLN A 435 -12.17 0.80 -12.64
N GLY A 436 -11.76 -0.18 -13.45
CA GLY A 436 -10.38 -0.64 -13.53
C GLY A 436 -9.53 0.09 -14.58
N THR A 437 -8.26 -0.30 -14.72
CA THR A 437 -7.36 0.14 -15.81
C THR A 437 -6.95 -1.07 -16.65
N ALA A 438 -6.44 -0.86 -17.87
CA ALA A 438 -6.06 -1.94 -18.80
C ALA A 438 -5.10 -3.00 -18.22
N ALA A 439 -4.42 -2.70 -17.12
CA ALA A 439 -3.52 -3.64 -16.46
C ALA A 439 -4.14 -4.35 -15.25
N ARG A 440 -5.12 -3.74 -14.56
CA ARG A 440 -5.59 -4.21 -13.25
C ARG A 440 -7.05 -3.88 -12.98
N HIS A 441 -7.75 -4.83 -12.35
CA HIS A 441 -9.15 -4.63 -11.99
C HIS A 441 -9.38 -3.78 -10.74
N ALA A 442 -10.40 -2.94 -10.77
CA ALA A 442 -11.08 -2.43 -9.57
C ALA A 442 -12.12 -3.46 -9.09
N ARG A 443 -12.43 -3.47 -7.80
CA ARG A 443 -13.20 -4.55 -7.19
C ARG A 443 -14.33 -4.03 -6.31
N LEU A 444 -15.55 -4.51 -6.55
CA LEU A 444 -16.62 -4.54 -5.56
C LEU A 444 -16.64 -5.94 -4.95
N HIS A 445 -16.40 -6.04 -3.65
CA HIS A 445 -16.40 -7.32 -2.94
C HIS A 445 -17.70 -7.49 -2.14
N LEU A 446 -18.37 -8.62 -2.33
CA LEU A 446 -19.69 -8.92 -1.78
C LEU A 446 -19.63 -10.07 -0.78
N GLY A 447 -19.03 -9.84 0.39
CA GLY A 447 -18.91 -10.84 1.45
C GLY A 447 -18.44 -12.24 1.00
N GLU A 448 -18.79 -13.27 1.77
CA GLU A 448 -18.46 -14.66 1.43
C GLU A 448 -19.48 -15.25 0.44
N ASN A 449 -20.78 -15.12 0.71
CA ASN A 449 -21.86 -15.68 -0.10
C ASN A 449 -22.81 -14.56 -0.52
N ALA A 450 -22.80 -14.21 -1.81
CA ALA A 450 -23.61 -13.11 -2.34
C ALA A 450 -24.71 -13.62 -3.28
N THR A 451 -25.90 -13.02 -3.20
CA THR A 451 -26.92 -13.10 -4.24
C THR A 451 -26.99 -11.76 -4.97
N VAL A 452 -26.86 -11.77 -6.30
CA VAL A 452 -26.85 -10.55 -7.12
C VAL A 452 -27.78 -10.72 -8.30
N ASP A 453 -28.63 -9.72 -8.56
CA ASP A 453 -29.46 -9.69 -9.76
C ASP A 453 -28.66 -9.22 -10.98
N ALA A 454 -28.55 -10.07 -12.00
CA ALA A 454 -27.85 -9.73 -13.23
C ALA A 454 -28.46 -8.51 -13.93
N ALA A 455 -29.76 -8.26 -13.79
CA ALA A 455 -30.41 -7.08 -14.36
C ALA A 455 -29.99 -5.76 -13.68
N SER A 456 -29.48 -5.84 -12.44
CA SER A 456 -28.95 -4.71 -11.68
C SER A 456 -27.51 -4.35 -12.08
N ILE A 457 -26.84 -5.18 -12.88
CA ILE A 457 -25.46 -4.97 -13.35
C ILE A 457 -25.49 -4.52 -14.82
N THR A 458 -24.59 -3.63 -15.20
CA THR A 458 -24.39 -3.22 -16.60
C THR A 458 -22.94 -2.87 -16.89
N GLY A 459 -22.50 -3.12 -18.12
CA GLY A 459 -21.30 -2.48 -18.66
C GLY A 459 -21.59 -1.07 -19.15
N GLY A 460 -20.57 -0.21 -19.27
CA GLY A 460 -20.74 1.11 -19.88
C GLY A 460 -19.55 2.04 -19.82
N SER A 461 -19.82 3.33 -20.00
CA SER A 461 -18.84 4.43 -19.86
C SER A 461 -19.23 5.45 -18.77
N ALA A 462 -20.40 5.30 -18.14
CA ALA A 462 -20.92 6.19 -17.11
C ALA A 462 -21.87 5.47 -16.15
N ALA A 463 -22.07 6.02 -14.94
CA ALA A 463 -23.00 5.50 -13.95
C ALA A 463 -24.43 5.39 -14.49
N VAL A 464 -25.14 4.35 -14.08
CA VAL A 464 -26.57 4.16 -14.35
C VAL A 464 -27.32 4.11 -13.02
N THR A 465 -28.33 4.97 -12.86
CA THR A 465 -29.15 5.05 -11.65
C THR A 465 -29.77 3.69 -11.32
N GLY A 466 -29.71 3.30 -10.03
CA GLY A 466 -30.24 2.01 -9.56
C GLY A 466 -29.47 0.78 -10.05
N LYS A 467 -28.23 0.94 -10.55
CA LYS A 467 -27.41 -0.16 -11.06
C LYS A 467 -25.97 -0.13 -10.58
N VAL A 468 -25.32 -1.29 -10.68
CA VAL A 468 -23.86 -1.44 -10.67
C VAL A 468 -23.35 -1.30 -12.11
N THR A 469 -22.60 -0.24 -12.39
CA THR A 469 -21.92 -0.09 -13.68
C THR A 469 -20.45 -0.48 -13.60
N LEU A 470 -20.05 -1.48 -14.39
CA LEU A 470 -18.65 -1.84 -14.58
C LEU A 470 -18.07 -1.05 -15.77
N LEU A 471 -16.91 -0.42 -15.53
CA LEU A 471 -16.23 0.49 -16.45
C LEU A 471 -14.77 0.01 -16.62
N GLY A 472 -14.27 -0.14 -17.85
CA GLY A 472 -12.90 -0.62 -18.06
C GLY A 472 -12.70 -2.06 -17.60
N GLU A 473 -11.73 -2.28 -16.72
CA GLU A 473 -11.44 -3.56 -16.06
C GLU A 473 -12.19 -3.66 -14.71
N GLY A 474 -13.50 -3.41 -14.67
CA GLY A 474 -14.31 -3.50 -13.45
C GLY A 474 -14.58 -4.95 -13.03
N SER A 475 -14.63 -5.24 -11.73
CA SER A 475 -14.87 -6.60 -11.22
C SER A 475 -15.81 -6.63 -10.02
N ILE A 476 -16.74 -7.58 -10.03
CA ILE A 476 -17.52 -7.97 -8.84
C ILE A 476 -16.96 -9.30 -8.33
N GLN A 477 -16.74 -9.41 -7.02
CA GLN A 477 -16.08 -10.57 -6.41
C GLN A 477 -16.76 -11.04 -5.12
N ALA A 478 -16.83 -12.35 -4.93
CA ALA A 478 -17.17 -12.98 -3.64
C ALA A 478 -16.57 -14.40 -3.60
N GLN A 479 -16.64 -15.09 -2.46
CA GLN A 479 -16.26 -16.51 -2.45
C GLN A 479 -17.27 -17.34 -3.27
N ASN A 480 -18.56 -17.15 -3.03
CA ASN A 480 -19.63 -17.78 -3.79
C ASN A 480 -20.62 -16.71 -4.25
N ILE A 481 -20.98 -16.74 -5.53
CA ILE A 481 -21.97 -15.82 -6.11
C ILE A 481 -23.15 -16.63 -6.63
N LYS A 482 -24.36 -16.18 -6.29
CA LYS A 482 -25.62 -16.59 -6.90
C LYS A 482 -26.12 -15.45 -7.80
N LEU A 483 -26.16 -15.66 -9.12
CA LEU A 483 -26.74 -14.70 -10.06
C LEU A 483 -28.21 -15.04 -10.35
N THR A 484 -29.10 -14.07 -10.15
CA THR A 484 -30.50 -14.14 -10.59
C THR A 484 -30.69 -13.42 -11.93
N GLY A 485 -31.81 -13.66 -12.60
CA GLY A 485 -32.12 -13.07 -13.90
C GLY A 485 -31.64 -13.91 -15.08
N ASP A 486 -32.01 -13.49 -16.30
CA ASP A 486 -31.86 -14.30 -17.52
C ASP A 486 -30.64 -13.94 -18.37
N ALA A 487 -30.03 -12.77 -18.19
CA ALA A 487 -28.91 -12.33 -19.04
C ALA A 487 -27.97 -11.37 -18.33
N LEU A 488 -26.71 -11.37 -18.76
CA LEU A 488 -25.66 -10.48 -18.29
C LEU A 488 -24.86 -9.91 -19.48
N ALA A 489 -24.67 -8.59 -19.48
CA ALA A 489 -23.87 -7.87 -20.47
C ALA A 489 -23.04 -6.79 -19.75
N ILE A 490 -21.78 -7.10 -19.48
CA ILE A 490 -20.91 -6.24 -18.65
C ILE A 490 -19.80 -5.54 -19.43
N ASP A 491 -19.63 -5.83 -20.72
CA ASP A 491 -18.66 -5.13 -21.57
C ASP A 491 -19.32 -4.31 -22.68
N SER A 492 -18.70 -3.17 -22.98
CA SER A 492 -18.99 -2.42 -24.22
C SER A 492 -18.27 -3.05 -25.41
N THR A 493 -18.73 -2.74 -26.62
CA THR A 493 -18.64 -3.56 -27.85
C THR A 493 -17.25 -4.00 -28.39
N GLY A 494 -16.15 -3.97 -27.64
CA GLY A 494 -14.97 -4.76 -28.06
C GLY A 494 -13.60 -4.63 -27.38
N SER A 495 -13.40 -4.09 -26.16
CA SER A 495 -12.04 -4.08 -25.54
C SER A 495 -11.99 -3.80 -24.02
N GLN A 496 -13.02 -4.09 -23.23
CA GLN A 496 -13.00 -3.77 -21.79
C GLN A 496 -13.25 -5.05 -21.01
N GLY A 497 -12.29 -5.63 -20.27
CA GLY A 497 -12.40 -6.96 -19.64
C GLY A 497 -13.14 -6.96 -18.30
N ASN A 498 -14.41 -6.54 -18.26
CA ASN A 498 -15.15 -6.61 -16.99
C ASN A 498 -15.47 -8.06 -16.64
N ARG A 499 -15.50 -8.35 -15.33
CA ARG A 499 -15.69 -9.73 -14.87
C ARG A 499 -16.49 -9.90 -13.59
N ILE A 500 -17.16 -11.04 -13.51
CA ILE A 500 -17.65 -11.62 -12.26
C ILE A 500 -16.68 -12.71 -11.84
N LYS A 501 -15.97 -12.52 -10.72
CA LYS A 501 -14.98 -13.48 -10.21
C LYS A 501 -15.48 -14.13 -8.92
N ALA A 502 -15.59 -15.46 -8.91
CA ALA A 502 -16.02 -16.23 -7.75
C ALA A 502 -15.23 -17.54 -7.63
N ASN A 503 -15.30 -18.22 -6.48
CA ASN A 503 -14.93 -19.63 -6.44
C ASN A 503 -16.05 -20.50 -7.00
N SER A 504 -17.28 -20.32 -6.48
CA SER A 504 -18.47 -21.02 -7.01
C SER A 504 -19.50 -20.03 -7.57
N LEU A 505 -20.13 -20.41 -8.67
CA LEU A 505 -21.13 -19.62 -9.35
C LEU A 505 -22.44 -20.43 -9.50
N ALA A 506 -23.50 -19.95 -8.87
CA ALA A 506 -24.84 -20.50 -9.01
C ALA A 506 -25.71 -19.57 -9.86
N LEU A 507 -26.32 -20.08 -10.93
CA LEU A 507 -27.19 -19.33 -11.83
C LEU A 507 -28.66 -19.67 -11.53
N THR A 508 -29.53 -18.66 -11.49
CA THR A 508 -30.97 -18.81 -11.25
C THR A 508 -31.83 -18.01 -12.24
N PRO A 509 -31.71 -18.29 -13.55
CA PRO A 509 -32.58 -17.71 -14.57
C PRO A 509 -33.98 -18.32 -14.53
N ASP A 510 -34.96 -17.64 -15.11
CA ASP A 510 -36.28 -18.18 -15.45
C ASP A 510 -36.22 -19.06 -16.71
N ALA A 511 -35.31 -18.72 -17.65
CA ALA A 511 -35.01 -19.48 -18.88
C ALA A 511 -33.54 -20.00 -18.89
N ASP A 512 -32.89 -20.04 -20.06
CA ASP A 512 -31.43 -20.15 -20.15
C ASP A 512 -30.80 -18.81 -19.73
N PHE A 513 -29.61 -18.87 -19.12
CA PHE A 513 -28.86 -17.66 -18.76
C PHE A 513 -27.94 -17.26 -19.92
N THR A 514 -28.08 -16.04 -20.44
CA THR A 514 -27.23 -15.54 -21.54
C THR A 514 -26.13 -14.62 -21.04
N LEU A 515 -24.87 -15.01 -21.22
CA LEU A 515 -23.71 -14.11 -21.12
C LEU A 515 -23.46 -13.47 -22.49
N ALA A 516 -23.95 -12.25 -22.68
CA ALA A 516 -23.83 -11.53 -23.94
C ALA A 516 -22.44 -10.90 -24.14
N SER A 517 -21.80 -10.44 -23.08
CA SER A 517 -20.44 -9.90 -23.08
C SER A 517 -19.85 -9.88 -21.66
N GLY A 518 -18.53 -9.95 -21.54
CA GLY A 518 -17.83 -10.02 -20.26
C GLY A 518 -17.33 -11.39 -19.87
N GLU A 519 -16.65 -11.45 -18.74
CA GLU A 519 -16.05 -12.67 -18.22
C GLU A 519 -16.78 -13.20 -16.97
N LEU A 520 -17.12 -14.48 -16.98
CA LEU A 520 -17.40 -15.27 -15.78
C LEU A 520 -16.14 -16.07 -15.42
N PHE A 521 -15.52 -15.75 -14.29
CA PHE A 521 -14.28 -16.37 -13.84
C PHE A 521 -14.49 -17.17 -12.56
N LEU A 522 -14.35 -18.49 -12.66
CA LEU A 522 -14.25 -19.37 -11.50
C LEU A 522 -12.79 -19.69 -11.15
N LYS A 523 -12.42 -19.46 -9.88
CA LYS A 523 -11.04 -19.67 -9.39
C LYS A 523 -10.59 -21.12 -9.39
N GLY A 524 -11.49 -22.08 -9.14
CA GLY A 524 -11.14 -23.50 -9.05
C GLY A 524 -10.58 -23.96 -7.69
N GLU A 525 -10.75 -23.19 -6.60
CA GLU A 525 -10.37 -23.65 -5.26
C GLU A 525 -11.21 -24.90 -4.89
N ALA A 526 -10.80 -25.64 -3.86
CA ALA A 526 -11.48 -26.87 -3.46
C ALA A 526 -13.01 -26.66 -3.28
N GLY A 527 -13.82 -27.44 -3.99
CA GLY A 527 -15.29 -27.33 -3.97
C GLY A 527 -15.87 -26.31 -4.94
N SER A 528 -15.06 -25.72 -5.83
CA SER A 528 -15.50 -24.85 -6.91
C SER A 528 -16.53 -25.52 -7.81
N ALA A 529 -17.62 -24.82 -8.12
CA ALA A 529 -18.64 -25.32 -9.04
C ALA A 529 -19.34 -24.20 -9.81
N LEU A 530 -19.62 -24.45 -11.09
CA LEU A 530 -20.63 -23.74 -11.88
C LEU A 530 -21.91 -24.58 -11.88
N GLY A 531 -23.06 -24.01 -11.53
CA GLY A 531 -24.32 -24.78 -11.55
C GLY A 531 -25.57 -23.90 -11.58
N PHE A 532 -26.72 -24.54 -11.75
CA PHE A 532 -28.03 -23.88 -11.70
C PHE A 532 -28.79 -24.25 -10.43
N ALA A 533 -29.41 -23.27 -9.77
CA ALA A 533 -30.32 -23.52 -8.65
C ALA A 533 -31.79 -23.49 -9.13
N GLY A 534 -32.43 -24.67 -9.22
CA GLY A 534 -33.80 -24.81 -9.73
C GLY A 534 -33.96 -25.97 -10.72
N SER A 535 -35.13 -26.07 -11.36
CA SER A 535 -35.57 -27.20 -12.19
C SER A 535 -34.60 -27.63 -13.29
N GLU A 536 -34.53 -28.95 -13.52
CA GLU A 536 -33.74 -29.63 -14.54
C GLU A 536 -34.00 -29.08 -15.96
N GLY A 537 -32.93 -28.78 -16.71
CA GLY A 537 -33.00 -28.47 -18.15
C GLY A 537 -32.44 -27.12 -18.62
N LYS A 538 -32.10 -26.20 -17.71
CA LYS A 538 -31.57 -24.85 -18.04
C LYS A 538 -30.05 -24.87 -18.32
N GLY A 539 -29.60 -23.98 -19.20
CA GLY A 539 -28.20 -23.86 -19.62
C GLY A 539 -27.65 -22.42 -19.62
N LEU A 540 -26.33 -22.32 -19.78
CA LEU A 540 -25.57 -21.09 -19.94
C LEU A 540 -25.28 -20.91 -21.43
N GLN A 541 -25.79 -19.83 -22.02
CA GLN A 541 -25.56 -19.42 -23.39
C GLN A 541 -24.50 -18.31 -23.40
N ILE A 542 -23.34 -18.53 -24.03
CA ILE A 542 -22.25 -17.56 -24.11
C ILE A 542 -22.23 -17.01 -25.54
N ALA A 543 -22.48 -15.71 -25.72
CA ALA A 543 -22.41 -15.07 -27.04
C ALA A 543 -20.95 -14.82 -27.47
N ASP A 544 -20.75 -14.35 -28.71
CA ASP A 544 -19.44 -14.08 -29.35
C ASP A 544 -18.44 -13.25 -28.52
N LYS A 545 -18.92 -12.45 -27.57
CA LYS A 545 -18.10 -11.59 -26.69
C LYS A 545 -18.07 -12.03 -25.23
N GLY A 546 -18.70 -13.16 -24.91
CA GLY A 546 -18.68 -13.74 -23.58
C GLY A 546 -17.48 -14.65 -23.38
N ILE A 547 -16.98 -14.69 -22.15
CA ILE A 547 -15.86 -15.54 -21.75
C ILE A 547 -16.25 -16.32 -20.49
N LEU A 548 -16.10 -17.63 -20.52
CA LEU A 548 -16.10 -18.48 -19.33
C LEU A 548 -14.67 -18.93 -19.05
N LYS A 549 -14.09 -18.41 -17.96
CA LYS A 549 -12.74 -18.76 -17.53
C LYS A 549 -12.77 -19.66 -16.30
N LEU A 550 -12.05 -20.77 -16.38
CA LEU A 550 -12.05 -21.86 -15.41
C LEU A 550 -10.62 -22.14 -14.93
N GLY A 551 -10.36 -21.79 -13.67
CA GLY A 551 -9.10 -22.06 -12.99
C GLY A 551 -8.20 -20.83 -12.89
N GLU A 552 -7.70 -20.62 -11.67
CA GLU A 552 -6.59 -19.73 -11.33
C GLU A 552 -5.37 -20.60 -10.94
N ASP A 553 -4.17 -20.04 -10.96
CA ASP A 553 -2.94 -20.82 -10.74
C ASP A 553 -2.96 -21.60 -9.41
N ALA A 554 -2.37 -22.81 -9.42
CA ALA A 554 -2.24 -23.72 -8.29
C ALA A 554 -3.54 -24.32 -7.72
N ASN A 555 -4.70 -24.02 -8.30
CA ASN A 555 -5.98 -24.52 -7.83
C ASN A 555 -6.35 -25.92 -8.39
N PRO A 556 -7.00 -26.79 -7.60
CA PRO A 556 -7.31 -28.17 -7.99
C PRO A 556 -8.36 -28.29 -9.11
N GLY A 557 -9.20 -27.27 -9.32
CA GLY A 557 -10.31 -27.27 -10.27
C GLY A 557 -11.67 -27.51 -9.61
N GLY A 558 -12.69 -27.84 -10.40
CA GLY A 558 -14.08 -27.89 -9.94
C GLY A 558 -15.05 -28.62 -10.88
N ASP A 559 -16.34 -28.45 -10.65
CA ASP A 559 -17.40 -29.10 -11.43
C ASP A 559 -18.19 -28.11 -12.29
N ILE A 560 -18.52 -28.51 -13.52
CA ILE A 560 -19.44 -27.82 -14.43
C ILE A 560 -20.78 -28.57 -14.40
N ASN A 561 -21.68 -28.15 -13.52
CA ASN A 561 -23.02 -28.71 -13.33
C ASN A 561 -24.07 -27.98 -14.19
N ALA A 562 -23.73 -27.66 -15.43
CA ALA A 562 -24.50 -26.80 -16.32
C ALA A 562 -24.45 -27.31 -17.76
N ASN A 563 -25.55 -27.19 -18.50
CA ASN A 563 -25.46 -27.19 -19.97
C ASN A 563 -24.82 -25.87 -20.36
N VAL A 564 -23.81 -25.88 -21.22
CA VAL A 564 -23.12 -24.68 -21.71
C VAL A 564 -23.15 -24.73 -23.23
N THR A 565 -23.61 -23.66 -23.86
CA THR A 565 -23.54 -23.44 -25.30
C THR A 565 -22.78 -22.15 -25.54
N SER A 566 -21.76 -22.14 -26.39
CA SER A 566 -20.84 -21.00 -26.53
C SER A 566 -20.50 -20.64 -27.96
N GLU A 567 -20.88 -19.43 -28.35
CA GLU A 567 -20.34 -18.69 -29.50
C GLU A 567 -19.10 -17.85 -29.15
N GLY A 568 -18.83 -17.66 -27.84
CA GLY A 568 -17.67 -16.95 -27.32
C GLY A 568 -16.52 -17.88 -26.92
N VAL A 569 -15.83 -17.54 -25.84
CA VAL A 569 -14.64 -18.26 -25.36
C VAL A 569 -14.95 -19.09 -24.12
N VAL A 570 -14.50 -20.35 -24.11
CA VAL A 570 -14.38 -21.18 -22.90
C VAL A 570 -12.91 -21.52 -22.70
N ASP A 571 -12.33 -21.03 -21.59
CA ASP A 571 -10.91 -21.21 -21.26
C ASP A 571 -10.76 -22.03 -19.97
N VAL A 572 -10.30 -23.28 -20.13
CA VAL A 572 -9.90 -24.15 -19.01
C VAL A 572 -8.42 -23.95 -18.75
N ALA A 573 -8.10 -22.86 -18.06
CA ALA A 573 -6.73 -22.40 -17.86
C ALA A 573 -5.91 -23.38 -17.01
N GLN A 574 -6.46 -23.83 -15.87
CA GLN A 574 -5.76 -24.66 -14.87
C GLN A 574 -6.73 -25.56 -14.09
N GLY A 575 -6.18 -26.56 -13.39
CA GLY A 575 -6.94 -27.48 -12.54
C GLY A 575 -7.75 -28.52 -13.35
N LYS A 576 -8.39 -29.45 -12.65
CA LYS A 576 -9.30 -30.43 -13.26
C LYS A 576 -10.75 -29.94 -13.17
N TRP A 577 -11.37 -29.72 -14.33
CA TRP A 577 -12.78 -29.32 -14.46
C TRP A 577 -13.61 -30.46 -15.01
N THR A 578 -14.63 -30.90 -14.26
CA THR A 578 -15.45 -32.06 -14.64
C THR A 578 -16.85 -31.62 -15.07
N LEU A 579 -17.26 -31.96 -16.29
CA LEU A 579 -18.64 -31.75 -16.76
C LEU A 579 -19.54 -32.84 -16.18
N ALA A 580 -20.63 -32.42 -15.55
CA ALA A 580 -21.51 -33.31 -14.80
C ALA A 580 -22.35 -34.24 -15.69
N ALA A 581 -22.84 -35.33 -15.10
CA ALA A 581 -23.62 -36.33 -15.81
C ALA A 581 -24.89 -35.75 -16.45
N GLY A 582 -25.12 -36.08 -17.72
CA GLY A 582 -26.27 -35.59 -18.49
C GLY A 582 -26.22 -34.10 -18.84
N LYS A 583 -25.07 -33.43 -18.64
CA LYS A 583 -24.83 -32.06 -19.10
C LYS A 583 -24.04 -32.03 -20.39
N THR A 584 -24.21 -30.96 -21.17
CA THR A 584 -23.49 -30.75 -22.44
C THR A 584 -22.67 -29.48 -22.43
N LEU A 585 -21.48 -29.52 -23.02
CA LEU A 585 -20.70 -28.35 -23.42
C LEU A 585 -20.69 -28.32 -24.96
N ASP A 586 -21.28 -27.30 -25.56
CA ASP A 586 -21.47 -27.16 -27.01
C ASP A 586 -20.82 -25.87 -27.49
N ILE A 587 -19.80 -25.96 -28.34
CA ILE A 587 -19.08 -24.79 -28.89
C ILE A 587 -19.55 -24.55 -30.32
N GLN A 588 -20.18 -23.40 -30.56
CA GLN A 588 -20.82 -23.04 -31.83
C GLN A 588 -20.14 -21.80 -32.42
N GLY A 589 -19.18 -21.94 -33.33
CA GLY A 589 -18.45 -20.78 -33.90
C GLY A 589 -17.44 -20.10 -32.95
N GLY A 590 -17.45 -20.43 -31.65
CA GLY A 590 -16.56 -19.91 -30.62
C GLY A 590 -15.26 -20.70 -30.45
N SER A 591 -14.56 -20.51 -29.32
CA SER A 591 -13.29 -21.20 -29.03
C SER A 591 -13.28 -21.89 -27.67
N LEU A 592 -12.77 -23.12 -27.63
CA LEU A 592 -12.42 -23.85 -26.43
C LEU A 592 -10.89 -23.98 -26.32
N THR A 593 -10.31 -23.55 -25.21
CA THR A 593 -8.88 -23.76 -24.91
C THR A 593 -8.74 -24.55 -23.60
N VAL A 594 -7.88 -25.57 -23.60
CA VAL A 594 -7.65 -26.44 -22.44
C VAL A 594 -6.17 -26.48 -22.11
N GLY A 595 -5.76 -25.72 -21.08
CA GLY A 595 -4.44 -25.79 -20.45
C GLY A 595 -4.37 -26.66 -19.20
N GLY A 596 -5.49 -26.78 -18.47
CA GLY A 596 -5.65 -27.72 -17.37
C GLY A 596 -6.14 -29.11 -17.83
N THR A 597 -7.01 -29.72 -17.05
CA THR A 597 -7.75 -30.93 -17.45
C THR A 597 -9.23 -30.62 -17.56
N LEU A 598 -9.85 -30.96 -18.69
CA LEU A 598 -11.30 -30.96 -18.88
C LEU A 598 -11.80 -32.41 -18.97
N ASP A 599 -12.61 -32.84 -18.01
CA ASP A 599 -13.19 -34.17 -17.96
C ASP A 599 -14.67 -34.11 -18.35
N VAL A 600 -14.98 -34.50 -19.58
CA VAL A 600 -16.34 -34.58 -20.12
C VAL A 600 -16.91 -35.99 -20.12
N THR A 601 -16.18 -36.98 -19.59
CA THR A 601 -16.61 -38.38 -19.52
C THR A 601 -18.04 -38.58 -18.98
N PRO A 602 -18.48 -37.86 -17.92
CA PRO A 602 -19.85 -38.00 -17.44
C PRO A 602 -20.89 -37.28 -18.32
N GLY A 603 -20.48 -36.21 -19.00
CA GLY A 603 -21.34 -35.33 -19.81
C GLY A 603 -21.19 -35.57 -21.32
N GLY A 604 -21.47 -34.53 -22.12
CA GLY A 604 -21.26 -34.52 -23.57
C GLY A 604 -20.55 -33.26 -24.05
N LEU A 605 -19.68 -33.40 -25.04
CA LEU A 605 -18.96 -32.30 -25.69
C LEU A 605 -19.28 -32.28 -27.18
N MET A 606 -19.76 -31.13 -27.66
CA MET A 606 -20.16 -30.90 -29.04
C MET A 606 -19.43 -29.68 -29.59
N THR A 607 -19.12 -29.71 -30.88
CA THR A 607 -18.53 -28.58 -31.60
C THR A 607 -19.13 -28.49 -32.99
N ASP A 608 -19.36 -27.29 -33.51
CA ASP A 608 -19.75 -27.09 -34.91
C ASP A 608 -18.52 -26.85 -35.82
N SER A 609 -18.72 -26.73 -37.14
CA SER A 609 -17.60 -26.51 -38.08
C SER A 609 -16.97 -25.12 -38.01
N GLY A 610 -17.60 -24.17 -37.30
CA GLY A 610 -17.08 -22.82 -37.09
C GLY A 610 -16.25 -22.68 -35.82
N ALA A 611 -16.35 -23.64 -34.90
CA ALA A 611 -15.65 -23.63 -33.62
C ALA A 611 -14.16 -23.97 -33.75
N THR A 612 -13.34 -23.44 -32.83
CA THR A 612 -11.96 -23.89 -32.60
C THR A 612 -11.87 -24.58 -31.25
N ALA A 613 -11.10 -25.66 -31.17
CA ALA A 613 -10.87 -26.38 -29.92
C ALA A 613 -9.39 -26.73 -29.81
N GLU A 614 -8.69 -26.16 -28.85
CA GLU A 614 -7.25 -26.34 -28.65
C GLU A 614 -6.98 -27.00 -27.30
N ILE A 615 -6.18 -28.06 -27.32
CA ILE A 615 -5.57 -28.66 -26.13
C ILE A 615 -4.10 -28.25 -26.13
N THR A 616 -3.72 -27.38 -25.20
CA THR A 616 -2.38 -26.79 -25.18
C THR A 616 -1.35 -27.77 -24.59
N ASN A 617 -0.09 -27.37 -24.54
CA ASN A 617 0.96 -28.18 -23.93
C ASN A 617 0.61 -28.49 -22.46
N VAL A 618 0.75 -29.74 -22.01
CA VAL A 618 0.28 -30.30 -20.72
C VAL A 618 -1.24 -30.35 -20.50
N GLY A 619 -2.03 -29.76 -21.39
CA GLY A 619 -3.49 -29.79 -21.35
C GLY A 619 -4.05 -31.19 -21.62
N LYS A 620 -5.21 -31.51 -21.02
CA LYS A 620 -5.85 -32.81 -21.19
C LYS A 620 -7.36 -32.71 -21.32
N VAL A 621 -7.92 -33.38 -22.33
CA VAL A 621 -9.37 -33.65 -22.41
C VAL A 621 -9.61 -35.13 -22.12
N LEU A 622 -10.51 -35.46 -21.20
CA LEU A 622 -10.96 -36.81 -20.90
C LEU A 622 -12.41 -36.97 -21.37
N ALA A 623 -12.68 -37.96 -22.20
CA ALA A 623 -14.01 -38.25 -22.73
C ALA A 623 -14.22 -39.77 -22.88
N ASN A 624 -15.45 -40.18 -23.20
CA ASN A 624 -15.77 -41.53 -23.69
C ASN A 624 -16.53 -41.44 -25.02
N LYS A 625 -16.83 -42.58 -25.64
CA LYS A 625 -17.56 -42.62 -26.92
C LYS A 625 -18.90 -41.87 -26.89
N ASP A 626 -19.61 -41.93 -25.77
CA ASP A 626 -20.95 -41.35 -25.64
C ASP A 626 -20.87 -39.83 -25.44
N ALA A 627 -19.88 -39.36 -24.69
CA ALA A 627 -19.62 -37.95 -24.46
C ALA A 627 -19.32 -37.19 -25.76
N LEU A 628 -18.61 -37.82 -26.70
CA LEU A 628 -18.31 -37.23 -28.01
C LEU A 628 -19.32 -37.61 -29.11
N GLY A 629 -20.37 -38.38 -28.75
CA GLY A 629 -21.39 -38.85 -29.70
C GLY A 629 -20.83 -39.68 -30.86
N ILE A 630 -19.83 -40.51 -30.59
CA ILE A 630 -19.18 -41.34 -31.61
C ILE A 630 -20.07 -42.55 -31.92
N THR A 631 -20.39 -42.73 -33.20
CA THR A 631 -21.12 -43.90 -33.72
C THR A 631 -20.18 -45.09 -34.02
N ASP A 632 -20.73 -46.31 -34.10
CA ASP A 632 -19.97 -47.56 -34.34
C ASP A 632 -19.17 -47.59 -35.67
N ASP A 633 -19.58 -46.74 -36.63
CA ASP A 633 -18.94 -46.58 -37.93
C ASP A 633 -17.87 -45.47 -37.95
N PHE A 634 -17.72 -44.69 -36.86
CA PHE A 634 -16.75 -43.61 -36.67
C PHE A 634 -16.81 -42.47 -37.72
N THR A 635 -17.92 -42.37 -38.46
CA THR A 635 -18.16 -41.37 -39.51
C THR A 635 -19.05 -40.21 -39.07
N ASP A 636 -19.89 -40.42 -38.05
CA ASP A 636 -20.75 -39.41 -37.43
C ASP A 636 -20.28 -39.20 -35.98
N SER A 637 -19.39 -38.22 -35.75
CA SER A 637 -19.08 -37.71 -34.41
C SER A 637 -19.81 -36.39 -34.19
N ASN A 638 -20.26 -36.11 -32.95
CA ASN A 638 -20.88 -34.83 -32.57
C ASN A 638 -19.87 -33.65 -32.58
N LEU A 639 -18.61 -33.92 -32.89
CA LEU A 639 -17.60 -32.92 -33.17
C LEU A 639 -17.53 -32.69 -34.68
N ALA A 640 -18.08 -31.56 -35.13
CA ALA A 640 -17.87 -31.09 -36.49
C ALA A 640 -16.56 -30.29 -36.63
N ALA A 641 -15.98 -29.78 -35.52
CA ALA A 641 -14.61 -29.27 -35.46
C ALA A 641 -13.67 -30.22 -34.71
N LYS A 642 -12.48 -30.42 -35.26
CA LYS A 642 -11.43 -31.26 -34.68
C LYS A 642 -10.70 -30.51 -33.57
N PHE A 643 -10.18 -31.25 -32.58
CA PHE A 643 -9.22 -30.69 -31.63
C PHE A 643 -7.87 -30.46 -32.29
N ASP A 644 -7.34 -29.26 -32.15
CA ASP A 644 -5.90 -29.00 -32.28
C ASP A 644 -5.23 -29.48 -30.99
N VAL A 645 -4.50 -30.58 -31.07
CA VAL A 645 -3.79 -31.12 -29.90
C VAL A 645 -2.32 -30.78 -30.05
N ALA A 646 -1.85 -29.84 -29.23
CA ALA A 646 -0.45 -29.46 -29.17
C ALA A 646 0.43 -30.66 -28.75
N GLY A 647 1.72 -30.64 -29.08
CA GLY A 647 2.64 -31.78 -28.93
C GLY A 647 2.66 -32.44 -27.54
N GLY A 648 2.50 -31.69 -26.45
CA GLY A 648 2.37 -32.25 -25.10
C GLY A 648 0.95 -32.27 -24.52
N GLY A 649 -0.06 -31.94 -25.33
CA GLY A 649 -1.47 -32.09 -24.99
C GLY A 649 -1.95 -33.53 -25.19
N THR A 650 -3.04 -33.91 -24.54
CA THR A 650 -3.64 -35.26 -24.67
C THR A 650 -5.16 -35.21 -24.83
N LEU A 651 -5.67 -35.88 -25.86
CA LEU A 651 -7.09 -36.21 -25.99
C LEU A 651 -7.31 -37.68 -25.64
N LYS A 652 -7.97 -37.96 -24.51
CA LYS A 652 -8.34 -39.32 -24.08
C LYS A 652 -9.81 -39.62 -24.40
N VAL A 653 -10.08 -40.74 -25.06
CA VAL A 653 -11.42 -41.24 -25.38
C VAL A 653 -11.56 -42.71 -24.95
N ASP A 654 -12.32 -42.95 -23.89
CA ASP A 654 -12.64 -44.28 -23.35
C ASP A 654 -13.87 -44.94 -24.02
N ASP A 655 -14.12 -46.21 -23.68
CA ASP A 655 -15.30 -47.00 -24.10
C ASP A 655 -15.46 -47.26 -25.61
N LEU A 656 -14.37 -47.20 -26.40
CA LEU A 656 -14.40 -47.42 -27.86
C LEU A 656 -14.47 -48.91 -28.28
N GLY A 657 -14.28 -49.85 -27.35
CA GLY A 657 -14.31 -51.29 -27.64
C GLY A 657 -13.10 -51.79 -28.44
N ALA A 658 -13.32 -52.69 -29.40
CA ALA A 658 -12.25 -53.25 -30.23
C ALA A 658 -12.07 -52.46 -31.53
N LEU A 659 -10.84 -52.02 -31.82
CA LEU A 659 -10.50 -51.17 -32.96
C LEU A 659 -9.54 -51.89 -33.92
N THR A 660 -9.87 -51.87 -35.21
CA THR A 660 -8.90 -52.22 -36.27
C THR A 660 -8.04 -50.99 -36.58
N LEU A 661 -6.83 -51.17 -37.14
CA LEU A 661 -5.97 -50.05 -37.54
C LEU A 661 -6.67 -49.07 -38.51
N THR A 662 -7.51 -49.58 -39.41
CA THR A 662 -8.30 -48.75 -40.32
C THR A 662 -9.32 -47.91 -39.57
N LYS A 663 -10.08 -48.52 -38.65
CA LYS A 663 -11.07 -47.81 -37.82
C LYS A 663 -10.42 -46.77 -36.93
N LEU A 664 -9.27 -47.09 -36.34
CA LEU A 664 -8.49 -46.15 -35.55
C LEU A 664 -8.03 -44.94 -36.37
N GLY A 665 -7.52 -45.18 -37.59
CA GLY A 665 -7.12 -44.11 -38.50
C GLY A 665 -8.28 -43.18 -38.88
N THR A 666 -9.45 -43.74 -39.17
CA THR A 666 -10.67 -42.95 -39.41
C THR A 666 -11.07 -42.15 -38.18
N LEU A 667 -11.14 -42.77 -37.00
CA LEU A 667 -11.52 -42.13 -35.75
C LEU A 667 -10.60 -40.94 -35.42
N LYS A 668 -9.29 -41.16 -35.45
CA LYS A 668 -8.29 -40.12 -35.17
C LYS A 668 -8.40 -38.96 -36.17
N ALA A 669 -8.53 -39.28 -37.46
CA ALA A 669 -8.70 -38.26 -38.49
C ALA A 669 -10.00 -37.46 -38.33
N SER A 670 -11.04 -38.01 -37.70
CA SER A 670 -12.30 -37.31 -37.41
C SER A 670 -12.22 -36.43 -36.16
N LEU A 671 -11.45 -36.81 -35.14
CA LEU A 671 -11.46 -36.12 -33.83
C LEU A 671 -10.37 -35.06 -33.65
N MET A 672 -9.19 -35.25 -34.24
CA MET A 672 -8.06 -34.38 -33.96
C MET A 672 -7.13 -34.15 -35.14
N TYR A 673 -6.38 -33.07 -35.06
CA TYR A 673 -5.15 -32.82 -35.81
C TYR A 673 -4.07 -32.33 -34.85
N GLY A 674 -2.88 -32.08 -35.38
CA GLY A 674 -1.72 -31.68 -34.57
C GLY A 674 -0.91 -32.87 -34.09
N ASN A 675 0.02 -32.57 -33.21
CA ASN A 675 1.15 -33.43 -32.88
C ASN A 675 1.00 -34.10 -31.50
N GLY A 676 -0.01 -33.75 -30.71
CA GLY A 676 -0.26 -34.28 -29.36
C GLY A 676 -0.73 -35.72 -29.29
N LEU A 677 -0.95 -36.25 -28.09
CA LEU A 677 -1.28 -37.67 -27.88
C LEU A 677 -2.77 -37.96 -28.05
N PHE A 678 -3.11 -39.01 -28.81
CA PHE A 678 -4.44 -39.60 -28.86
C PHE A 678 -4.50 -40.86 -27.98
N ASP A 679 -5.19 -40.81 -26.85
CA ASP A 679 -5.32 -41.94 -25.92
C ASP A 679 -6.69 -42.60 -26.11
N VAL A 680 -6.75 -43.81 -26.67
CA VAL A 680 -8.02 -44.57 -26.85
C VAL A 680 -8.43 -45.35 -25.60
N GLY A 681 -7.82 -45.04 -24.46
CA GLY A 681 -8.19 -45.55 -23.14
C GLY A 681 -8.17 -47.07 -23.08
N SER A 682 -9.25 -47.66 -22.60
CA SER A 682 -9.38 -49.12 -22.43
C SER A 682 -9.59 -49.93 -23.73
N ALA A 683 -9.60 -49.29 -24.91
CA ALA A 683 -9.84 -49.95 -26.18
C ALA A 683 -8.77 -51.01 -26.53
N SER A 684 -9.19 -52.15 -27.07
CA SER A 684 -8.27 -53.18 -27.58
C SER A 684 -7.99 -52.94 -29.07
N ILE A 685 -6.73 -52.80 -29.45
CA ILE A 685 -6.35 -52.60 -30.85
C ILE A 685 -6.04 -53.97 -31.47
N GLU A 686 -6.76 -54.35 -32.52
CA GLU A 686 -6.61 -55.65 -33.18
C GLU A 686 -5.18 -55.84 -33.68
N GLY A 687 -4.55 -56.96 -33.32
CA GLY A 687 -3.17 -57.27 -33.67
C GLY A 687 -2.13 -56.70 -32.70
N ILE A 688 -2.52 -55.90 -31.72
CA ILE A 688 -1.61 -55.27 -30.75
C ILE A 688 -2.07 -55.64 -29.34
N THR A 689 -1.37 -56.56 -28.70
CA THR A 689 -1.71 -56.98 -27.33
C THR A 689 -0.44 -57.16 -26.52
N PRO A 690 -0.21 -56.31 -25.50
CA PRO A 690 0.91 -56.48 -24.61
C PRO A 690 0.88 -57.86 -23.95
N THR A 691 1.98 -58.61 -24.03
CA THR A 691 2.13 -59.91 -23.39
C THR A 691 3.19 -59.79 -22.31
N ASN A 692 2.87 -60.19 -21.07
CA ASN A 692 3.78 -60.05 -19.92
C ASN A 692 4.30 -58.61 -19.70
N GLY A 693 3.53 -57.59 -20.09
CA GLY A 693 3.91 -56.19 -19.93
C GLY A 693 4.90 -55.66 -20.97
N THR A 694 5.08 -56.36 -22.10
CA THR A 694 5.87 -55.90 -23.26
C THR A 694 5.06 -55.98 -24.56
N VAL A 695 5.43 -55.19 -25.56
CA VAL A 695 4.83 -55.18 -26.91
C VAL A 695 5.93 -55.00 -27.96
N ALA A 696 5.82 -55.63 -29.13
CA ALA A 696 6.85 -55.54 -30.16
C ALA A 696 6.78 -54.21 -30.92
N TYR A 697 7.94 -53.67 -31.31
CA TYR A 697 8.03 -52.45 -32.13
C TYR A 697 7.21 -52.51 -33.43
N ASP A 698 7.28 -53.64 -34.15
CA ASP A 698 6.56 -53.82 -35.41
C ASP A 698 5.03 -53.71 -35.24
N ASP A 699 4.51 -54.05 -34.06
CA ASP A 699 3.08 -53.96 -33.75
C ASP A 699 2.64 -52.49 -33.55
N VAL A 700 3.49 -51.66 -32.92
CA VAL A 700 3.13 -50.30 -32.50
C VAL A 700 3.62 -49.19 -33.44
N SER A 701 4.61 -49.47 -34.31
CA SER A 701 5.21 -48.48 -35.22
C SER A 701 4.21 -47.81 -36.17
N ALA A 702 3.10 -48.50 -36.48
CA ALA A 702 2.03 -47.98 -37.34
C ALA A 702 0.97 -47.12 -36.62
N LEU A 703 1.02 -47.03 -35.28
CA LEU A 703 0.01 -46.31 -34.48
C LEU A 703 0.16 -44.78 -34.51
N GLY A 704 1.35 -44.28 -34.85
CA GLY A 704 1.69 -42.86 -34.70
C GLY A 704 1.59 -42.41 -33.23
N ASN A 705 1.18 -41.16 -33.00
CA ASN A 705 0.89 -40.59 -31.67
C ASN A 705 -0.39 -41.14 -31.00
N THR A 706 -0.71 -42.42 -31.18
CA THR A 706 -1.84 -43.07 -30.50
C THR A 706 -1.34 -43.95 -29.35
N THR A 707 -2.10 -44.02 -28.25
CA THR A 707 -1.88 -44.97 -27.15
C THR A 707 -3.18 -45.56 -26.61
N SER A 708 -3.07 -46.52 -25.70
CA SER A 708 -4.16 -47.08 -24.88
C SER A 708 -3.67 -47.30 -23.45
N ASP A 709 -4.58 -47.50 -22.50
CA ASP A 709 -4.26 -47.83 -21.11
C ASP A 709 -3.37 -49.09 -21.00
N SER A 710 -3.53 -50.05 -21.93
CA SER A 710 -2.69 -51.25 -21.98
C SER A 710 -1.26 -50.96 -22.47
N LEU A 711 -1.11 -50.06 -23.45
CA LEU A 711 0.18 -49.66 -24.01
C LEU A 711 0.97 -48.76 -23.06
N ARG A 712 0.31 -47.82 -22.36
CA ARG A 712 0.93 -46.95 -21.34
C ARG A 712 1.56 -47.71 -20.18
N ASN A 713 1.16 -48.96 -19.98
CA ASN A 713 1.70 -49.89 -18.99
C ASN A 713 2.67 -50.94 -19.58
N ALA A 714 2.86 -50.94 -20.90
CA ALA A 714 3.71 -51.89 -21.63
C ALA A 714 5.04 -51.25 -22.05
N THR A 715 6.10 -52.05 -22.05
CA THR A 715 7.42 -51.68 -22.58
C THR A 715 7.51 -52.10 -24.06
N VAL A 716 7.91 -51.20 -24.97
CA VAL A 716 8.12 -51.55 -26.37
C VAL A 716 9.48 -52.20 -26.56
N THR A 717 9.55 -53.39 -27.14
CA THR A 717 10.79 -54.16 -27.29
C THR A 717 11.24 -54.29 -28.74
N SER A 718 12.54 -54.52 -28.94
CA SER A 718 13.16 -54.68 -30.27
C SER A 718 12.96 -53.46 -31.18
N VAL A 719 13.07 -52.25 -30.61
CA VAL A 719 12.92 -51.00 -31.37
C VAL A 719 14.12 -50.80 -32.30
N THR A 720 13.83 -50.59 -33.59
CA THR A 720 14.83 -50.41 -34.65
C THR A 720 14.65 -49.10 -35.43
N GLY A 721 13.80 -48.19 -34.96
CA GLY A 721 13.47 -46.95 -35.67
C GLY A 721 12.73 -45.93 -34.81
N ALA A 722 12.11 -44.95 -35.48
CA ALA A 722 11.42 -43.85 -34.81
C ALA A 722 10.09 -44.29 -34.17
N LEU A 723 9.74 -43.68 -33.05
CA LEU A 723 8.57 -44.04 -32.24
C LEU A 723 7.74 -42.81 -31.87
N SER A 724 6.43 -43.03 -31.75
CA SER A 724 5.44 -42.09 -31.22
C SER A 724 4.36 -42.87 -30.49
N GLY A 725 3.54 -42.17 -29.70
CA GLY A 725 2.50 -42.78 -28.87
C GLY A 725 2.87 -42.74 -27.39
N GLY A 726 2.23 -43.57 -26.58
CA GLY A 726 2.36 -43.56 -25.12
C GLY A 726 2.68 -44.95 -24.58
N PHE A 727 3.77 -45.10 -23.83
CA PHE A 727 4.25 -46.40 -23.35
C PHE A 727 4.84 -46.32 -21.93
N ALA A 728 5.06 -47.45 -21.28
CA ALA A 728 5.77 -47.48 -19.99
C ALA A 728 7.28 -47.21 -20.14
N GLY A 729 7.86 -47.67 -21.24
CA GLY A 729 9.28 -47.54 -21.57
C GLY A 729 9.61 -48.22 -22.90
N VAL A 730 10.89 -48.24 -23.28
CA VAL A 730 11.40 -48.75 -24.55
C VAL A 730 12.68 -49.58 -24.34
N GLU A 731 12.83 -50.67 -25.07
CA GLU A 731 14.05 -51.48 -25.17
C GLU A 731 14.50 -51.55 -26.64
N LEU A 732 15.71 -51.06 -26.90
CA LEU A 732 16.31 -51.02 -28.23
C LEU A 732 16.80 -52.40 -28.67
N ASP A 733 16.69 -52.69 -29.96
CA ASP A 733 17.23 -53.92 -30.53
C ASP A 733 18.77 -53.94 -30.48
N ASN A 734 19.38 -55.12 -30.32
CA ASN A 734 20.83 -55.25 -30.23
C ASN A 734 21.59 -54.92 -31.53
N THR A 735 20.89 -54.81 -32.66
CA THR A 735 21.44 -54.34 -33.93
C THR A 735 21.23 -52.83 -34.14
N PHE A 736 20.46 -52.17 -33.27
CA PHE A 736 20.18 -50.74 -33.37
C PHE A 736 21.26 -49.94 -32.66
N THR A 737 22.08 -49.24 -33.43
CA THR A 737 23.25 -48.47 -32.94
C THR A 737 23.00 -46.97 -32.88
N ASN A 738 21.78 -46.51 -33.14
CA ASN A 738 21.41 -45.10 -33.13
C ASN A 738 20.54 -44.78 -31.90
N ASP A 739 20.39 -43.50 -31.59
CA ASP A 739 19.46 -43.01 -30.56
C ASP A 739 18.00 -43.36 -30.91
N LEU A 740 17.15 -43.53 -29.89
CA LEU A 740 15.71 -43.62 -30.11
C LEU A 740 15.22 -42.31 -30.71
N VAL A 741 14.56 -42.34 -31.88
CA VAL A 741 14.00 -41.12 -32.47
C VAL A 741 12.55 -40.95 -32.02
N ALA A 742 12.28 -39.97 -31.16
CA ALA A 742 10.93 -39.46 -30.97
C ALA A 742 10.53 -38.66 -32.22
N THR A 743 9.47 -39.09 -32.91
CA THR A 743 9.04 -38.46 -34.18
C THR A 743 8.62 -36.99 -33.98
N ASP A 744 8.24 -36.30 -35.06
CA ASP A 744 7.68 -34.93 -35.04
C ASP A 744 6.26 -34.86 -34.43
N THR A 745 5.96 -35.75 -33.49
CA THR A 745 4.70 -35.89 -32.74
C THR A 745 5.01 -36.28 -31.28
N ALA A 746 3.97 -36.49 -30.47
CA ALA A 746 4.10 -36.88 -29.07
C ALA A 746 4.65 -38.30 -28.91
N LEU A 747 5.72 -38.43 -28.13
CA LEU A 747 6.14 -39.68 -27.50
C LEU A 747 6.05 -39.50 -25.99
N GLN A 748 5.12 -40.19 -25.33
CA GLN A 748 4.99 -40.20 -23.88
C GLN A 748 5.54 -41.50 -23.28
N LEU A 749 6.44 -41.38 -22.32
CA LEU A 749 7.02 -42.49 -21.59
C LEU A 749 6.69 -42.33 -20.10
N THR A 750 5.78 -43.15 -19.58
CA THR A 750 5.20 -42.95 -18.24
C THR A 750 6.20 -43.20 -17.12
N GLY A 751 7.24 -44.00 -17.35
CA GLY A 751 8.22 -44.36 -16.31
C GLY A 751 7.60 -45.12 -15.14
N ALA A 752 6.39 -45.68 -15.30
CA ALA A 752 5.64 -46.32 -14.22
C ALA A 752 6.37 -47.51 -13.57
N LYS A 753 7.38 -48.07 -14.23
CA LYS A 753 8.19 -49.20 -13.75
C LYS A 753 9.50 -48.77 -13.06
N GLY A 754 9.84 -47.48 -13.06
CA GLY A 754 11.16 -47.01 -12.63
C GLY A 754 12.30 -47.57 -13.49
N GLY A 755 13.55 -47.37 -13.06
CA GLY A 755 14.73 -47.83 -13.80
C GLY A 755 14.95 -47.08 -15.12
N ASN A 756 15.58 -47.72 -16.10
CA ASN A 756 15.84 -47.13 -17.41
C ASN A 756 14.55 -47.08 -18.23
N ILE A 757 14.10 -45.87 -18.58
CA ILE A 757 12.87 -45.62 -19.33
C ILE A 757 13.07 -46.02 -20.80
N VAL A 758 14.26 -45.75 -21.34
CA VAL A 758 14.74 -46.29 -22.60
C VAL A 758 16.03 -47.05 -22.30
N SER A 759 16.07 -48.34 -22.61
CA SER A 759 17.25 -49.18 -22.39
C SER A 759 17.86 -49.68 -23.69
N ASP A 760 19.19 -49.73 -23.74
CA ASP A 760 19.91 -50.43 -24.80
C ASP A 760 19.85 -51.96 -24.61
N SER A 761 20.46 -52.69 -25.53
CA SER A 761 20.52 -54.16 -25.46
C SER A 761 21.34 -54.75 -24.31
N ASN A 762 22.14 -53.92 -23.61
CA ASN A 762 22.88 -54.29 -22.41
C ASN A 762 22.09 -53.98 -21.12
N GLY A 763 20.96 -53.28 -21.24
CA GLY A 763 20.13 -52.84 -20.14
C GLY A 763 20.54 -51.48 -19.56
N ASP A 764 21.46 -50.75 -20.20
CA ASP A 764 21.89 -49.40 -19.81
C ASP A 764 20.92 -48.35 -20.36
N ALA A 765 20.89 -47.14 -19.77
CA ALA A 765 20.02 -46.07 -20.26
C ALA A 765 20.48 -45.59 -21.65
N ALA A 766 19.55 -45.50 -22.59
CA ALA A 766 19.83 -45.09 -23.97
C ALA A 766 19.32 -43.69 -24.29
N ASP A 767 19.94 -43.09 -25.31
CA ASP A 767 19.71 -41.71 -25.75
C ASP A 767 18.44 -41.58 -26.60
N VAL A 768 17.86 -40.38 -26.60
CA VAL A 768 16.66 -40.03 -27.37
C VAL A 768 16.89 -38.77 -28.19
N SER A 769 16.58 -38.84 -29.50
CA SER A 769 16.57 -37.68 -30.39
C SER A 769 15.13 -37.27 -30.71
N VAL A 770 14.76 -36.03 -30.41
CA VAL A 770 13.44 -35.45 -30.70
C VAL A 770 13.48 -34.78 -32.07
N ALA A 771 12.63 -35.26 -32.98
CA ALA A 771 12.57 -34.80 -34.36
C ALA A 771 11.75 -33.50 -34.50
N GLY A 772 12.27 -32.50 -35.21
CA GLY A 772 11.49 -31.32 -35.63
C GLY A 772 10.86 -30.54 -34.48
N THR A 773 9.53 -30.47 -34.49
CA THR A 773 8.63 -29.87 -33.47
C THR A 773 8.04 -30.92 -32.50
N GLY A 774 8.54 -32.15 -32.53
CA GLY A 774 8.09 -33.27 -31.70
C GLY A 774 8.21 -32.98 -30.20
N THR A 775 7.48 -33.76 -29.41
CA THR A 775 7.46 -33.61 -27.94
C THR A 775 7.72 -34.94 -27.26
N LEU A 776 8.74 -34.99 -26.40
CA LEU A 776 8.98 -36.09 -25.49
C LEU A 776 8.33 -35.77 -24.14
N VAL A 777 7.35 -36.56 -23.73
CA VAL A 777 6.70 -36.43 -22.42
C VAL A 777 7.22 -37.54 -21.50
N LEU A 778 7.71 -37.19 -20.32
CA LEU A 778 8.11 -38.12 -19.27
C LEU A 778 7.09 -38.08 -18.14
N GLY A 779 6.55 -39.25 -17.80
CA GLY A 779 5.58 -39.39 -16.74
C GLY A 779 4.14 -39.17 -17.14
N ASP A 780 3.27 -39.32 -16.15
CA ASP A 780 1.84 -39.09 -16.20
C ASP A 780 1.41 -38.09 -15.12
N ALA A 781 0.59 -37.12 -15.49
CA ALA A 781 0.04 -36.16 -14.54
C ALA A 781 -0.73 -36.87 -13.39
N GLY A 782 -0.54 -36.39 -12.16
CA GLY A 782 -1.19 -36.97 -10.97
C GLY A 782 -0.50 -38.22 -10.39
N SER A 783 0.44 -38.83 -11.11
CA SER A 783 1.18 -40.02 -10.69
C SER A 783 2.57 -39.67 -10.11
N LYS A 784 3.11 -40.54 -9.25
CA LYS A 784 4.49 -40.45 -8.78
C LYS A 784 5.41 -41.16 -9.77
N ASN A 785 5.91 -40.43 -10.76
CA ASN A 785 6.72 -41.00 -11.83
C ASN A 785 8.21 -40.87 -11.54
N SER A 786 9.01 -41.86 -11.94
CA SER A 786 10.46 -41.80 -11.82
C SER A 786 11.13 -42.64 -12.90
N GLY A 787 12.36 -42.32 -13.26
CA GLY A 787 13.17 -43.18 -14.11
C GLY A 787 14.40 -42.47 -14.65
N THR A 788 15.23 -43.22 -15.35
CA THR A 788 16.50 -42.79 -15.93
C THR A 788 16.45 -42.85 -17.45
N LEU A 789 17.02 -41.85 -18.10
CA LEU A 789 17.15 -41.74 -19.55
C LEU A 789 18.61 -41.35 -19.88
N GLY A 790 19.10 -41.74 -21.07
CA GLY A 790 20.37 -41.24 -21.60
C GLY A 790 20.28 -39.76 -22.00
N ASP A 791 21.13 -39.33 -22.92
CA ASP A 791 21.11 -37.97 -23.45
C ASP A 791 19.83 -37.72 -24.26
N VAL A 792 19.31 -36.49 -24.20
CA VAL A 792 18.18 -36.03 -25.01
C VAL A 792 18.65 -34.96 -25.98
N SER A 793 18.61 -35.24 -27.27
CA SER A 793 18.98 -34.31 -28.33
C SER A 793 17.77 -33.82 -29.12
N PHE A 794 17.85 -32.63 -29.72
CA PHE A 794 16.79 -32.07 -30.55
C PHE A 794 17.31 -31.71 -31.94
N THR A 795 16.53 -32.04 -32.97
CA THR A 795 16.85 -31.67 -34.38
C THR A 795 16.12 -30.42 -34.86
N GLY A 796 15.23 -29.86 -34.03
CA GLY A 796 14.42 -28.66 -34.27
C GLY A 796 13.88 -28.08 -32.97
N PRO A 797 12.90 -27.16 -33.00
CA PRO A 797 12.37 -26.47 -31.81
C PRO A 797 11.36 -27.33 -31.01
N GLY A 798 11.64 -28.62 -30.82
CA GLY A 798 10.79 -29.55 -30.08
C GLY A 798 10.71 -29.28 -28.58
N SER A 799 10.00 -30.15 -27.84
CA SER A 799 9.82 -30.00 -26.40
C SER A 799 10.16 -31.27 -25.61
N LEU A 800 10.68 -31.10 -24.39
CA LEU A 800 10.74 -32.13 -23.36
C LEU A 800 9.89 -31.70 -22.18
N VAL A 801 8.95 -32.55 -21.78
CA VAL A 801 7.95 -32.25 -20.76
C VAL A 801 7.96 -33.34 -19.70
N ALA A 802 8.36 -33.03 -18.48
CA ALA A 802 8.25 -33.93 -17.33
C ALA A 802 7.01 -33.58 -16.51
N VAL A 803 6.12 -34.56 -16.29
CA VAL A 803 4.87 -34.38 -15.53
C VAL A 803 4.75 -35.39 -14.38
N GLY A 804 4.15 -34.99 -13.26
CA GLY A 804 3.90 -35.87 -12.13
C GLY A 804 3.27 -35.19 -10.91
N ASN A 805 3.34 -35.85 -9.75
CA ASN A 805 2.82 -35.39 -8.47
C ASN A 805 3.82 -35.58 -7.32
N GLY A 806 4.57 -34.52 -6.99
CA GLY A 806 5.13 -34.19 -5.67
C GLY A 806 6.03 -35.21 -4.95
N GLY A 807 6.53 -36.26 -5.62
CA GLY A 807 7.32 -37.29 -4.93
C GLY A 807 8.07 -38.28 -5.82
N GLY A 808 8.15 -38.04 -7.13
CA GLY A 808 8.96 -38.79 -8.08
C GLY A 808 9.85 -37.83 -8.88
N GLY A 809 10.84 -38.35 -9.61
CA GLY A 809 11.74 -37.54 -10.40
C GLY A 809 12.45 -38.33 -11.50
N PHE A 810 12.80 -37.63 -12.56
CA PHE A 810 13.51 -38.17 -13.71
C PHE A 810 14.97 -37.79 -13.65
N THR A 811 15.84 -38.73 -14.01
CA THR A 811 17.26 -38.47 -14.27
C THR A 811 17.51 -38.66 -15.76
N VAL A 812 18.14 -37.69 -16.38
CA VAL A 812 18.47 -37.68 -17.81
C VAL A 812 19.97 -37.42 -17.91
N GLY A 813 20.62 -37.86 -18.99
CA GLY A 813 21.96 -37.41 -19.34
C GLY A 813 21.98 -35.93 -19.71
N ASN A 814 22.75 -35.56 -20.73
CA ASN A 814 22.74 -34.20 -21.25
C ASN A 814 21.46 -33.90 -22.04
N ILE A 815 20.93 -32.70 -21.88
CA ILE A 815 19.86 -32.17 -22.73
C ILE A 815 20.47 -31.18 -23.73
N ASN A 816 20.49 -31.54 -25.01
CA ASN A 816 21.09 -30.80 -26.11
C ASN A 816 20.02 -30.26 -27.07
N GLY A 817 19.47 -29.11 -26.72
CA GLY A 817 18.17 -28.61 -27.21
C GLY A 817 18.16 -27.46 -28.20
N GLY A 818 19.22 -26.66 -28.32
CA GLY A 818 19.21 -25.50 -29.23
C GLY A 818 18.04 -24.55 -28.95
N SER A 819 17.04 -24.48 -29.83
CA SER A 819 15.81 -23.67 -29.66
C SER A 819 14.65 -24.41 -28.96
N SER A 820 14.89 -25.57 -28.35
CA SER A 820 13.84 -26.40 -27.72
C SER A 820 13.27 -25.80 -26.44
N THR A 821 12.15 -26.36 -25.98
CA THR A 821 11.50 -25.97 -24.72
C THR A 821 11.54 -27.11 -23.71
N ILE A 822 11.93 -26.82 -22.47
CA ILE A 822 11.97 -27.80 -21.38
C ILE A 822 10.96 -27.41 -20.32
N THR A 823 10.07 -28.33 -19.94
CA THR A 823 9.04 -28.10 -18.93
C THR A 823 9.08 -29.18 -17.86
N ALA A 824 9.01 -28.80 -16.59
CA ALA A 824 8.72 -29.70 -15.47
C ALA A 824 7.49 -29.20 -14.70
N SER A 825 6.46 -30.03 -14.62
CA SER A 825 5.19 -29.72 -13.95
C SER A 825 4.87 -30.75 -12.88
N GLY A 826 4.87 -30.32 -11.62
CA GLY A 826 4.55 -31.16 -10.45
C GLY A 826 5.55 -32.29 -10.16
N THR A 827 6.67 -32.38 -10.87
CA THR A 827 7.71 -33.40 -10.70
C THR A 827 9.12 -32.81 -10.84
N SER A 828 10.15 -33.57 -10.50
CA SER A 828 11.54 -33.16 -10.68
C SER A 828 12.18 -33.76 -11.94
N LEU A 829 12.99 -32.98 -12.64
CA LEU A 829 13.81 -33.39 -13.78
C LEU A 829 15.27 -33.00 -13.49
N TYR A 830 16.14 -33.99 -13.37
CA TYR A 830 17.57 -33.81 -13.15
C TYR A 830 18.34 -34.25 -14.40
N ALA A 831 19.11 -33.35 -14.99
CA ALA A 831 19.97 -33.63 -16.13
C ALA A 831 21.45 -33.50 -15.71
N ASP A 832 22.37 -34.05 -16.51
CA ASP A 832 23.80 -33.77 -16.32
C ASP A 832 24.08 -32.31 -16.69
N ASN A 833 23.68 -31.89 -17.90
CA ASN A 833 23.75 -30.50 -18.38
C ASN A 833 22.52 -30.16 -19.21
N ILE A 834 22.14 -28.88 -19.25
CA ILE A 834 21.01 -28.40 -20.07
C ILE A 834 21.47 -27.31 -21.02
N SER A 835 21.23 -27.51 -22.30
CA SER A 835 21.27 -26.48 -23.34
C SER A 835 19.92 -26.42 -24.05
N ALA A 836 19.20 -25.31 -24.02
CA ALA A 836 17.86 -25.22 -24.60
C ALA A 836 17.45 -23.79 -25.01
N GLY A 837 16.28 -23.67 -25.63
CA GLY A 837 15.68 -22.39 -26.00
C GLY A 837 15.07 -21.71 -24.80
N SER A 838 14.23 -22.41 -24.05
CA SER A 838 13.61 -21.91 -22.82
C SER A 838 13.32 -23.03 -21.84
N LEU A 839 13.07 -22.65 -20.59
CA LEU A 839 12.80 -23.57 -19.49
C LEU A 839 11.63 -23.08 -18.63
N THR A 840 10.78 -24.00 -18.19
CA THR A 840 9.68 -23.70 -17.26
C THR A 840 9.56 -24.77 -16.18
N ALA A 841 9.57 -24.35 -14.91
CA ALA A 841 9.35 -25.22 -13.75
C ALA A 841 8.13 -24.73 -12.96
N THR A 842 7.07 -25.56 -12.93
CA THR A 842 5.79 -25.22 -12.27
C THR A 842 5.49 -26.25 -11.19
N HIS A 843 5.56 -25.85 -9.91
CA HIS A 843 5.40 -26.76 -8.75
C HIS A 843 6.30 -28.01 -8.75
N GLY A 844 7.32 -28.03 -9.62
CA GLY A 844 8.31 -29.09 -9.81
C GLY A 844 9.71 -28.52 -9.77
N SER A 845 10.73 -29.37 -9.94
CA SER A 845 12.13 -28.93 -9.92
C SER A 845 12.84 -29.27 -11.22
N ILE A 846 13.70 -28.38 -11.70
CA ILE A 846 14.67 -28.71 -12.75
C ILE A 846 16.07 -28.53 -12.18
N GLY A 847 16.91 -29.55 -12.29
CA GLY A 847 18.28 -29.55 -11.79
C GLY A 847 19.30 -29.95 -12.85
N ALA A 848 20.46 -29.31 -12.89
CA ALA A 848 21.59 -29.72 -13.73
C ALA A 848 22.95 -29.31 -13.13
N ALA A 849 24.07 -29.74 -13.73
CA ALA A 849 25.37 -29.13 -13.45
C ALA A 849 25.40 -27.70 -14.01
N ASP A 850 25.37 -27.55 -15.33
CA ASP A 850 25.23 -26.27 -16.03
C ASP A 850 23.90 -26.14 -16.77
N ILE A 851 23.36 -24.91 -16.82
CA ILE A 851 22.15 -24.56 -17.58
C ILE A 851 22.44 -23.39 -18.52
N ILE A 852 22.25 -23.61 -19.82
CA ILE A 852 22.48 -22.61 -20.87
C ILE A 852 21.22 -22.48 -21.71
N LEU A 853 20.63 -21.29 -21.72
CA LEU A 853 19.38 -20.98 -22.41
C LEU A 853 19.58 -19.82 -23.38
N THR A 854 19.04 -19.93 -24.59
CA THR A 854 18.99 -18.78 -25.52
C THR A 854 17.84 -17.81 -25.20
N GLY A 855 16.88 -18.25 -24.39
CA GLY A 855 15.66 -17.54 -24.00
C GLY A 855 15.46 -17.56 -22.48
N ALA A 856 14.19 -17.48 -22.04
CA ALA A 856 13.85 -17.30 -20.64
C ALA A 856 13.81 -18.61 -19.83
N ALA A 857 14.09 -18.51 -18.53
CA ALA A 857 13.73 -19.53 -17.54
C ALA A 857 12.65 -18.99 -16.58
N ASN A 858 11.51 -19.67 -16.51
CA ASN A 858 10.37 -19.27 -15.68
C ASN A 858 10.12 -20.31 -14.58
N VAL A 859 10.09 -19.88 -13.32
CA VAL A 859 9.88 -20.76 -12.17
C VAL A 859 8.72 -20.25 -11.33
N THR A 860 7.66 -21.04 -11.22
CA THR A 860 6.44 -20.70 -10.47
C THR A 860 6.13 -21.78 -9.43
N GLY A 861 6.25 -21.44 -8.14
CA GLY A 861 6.05 -22.38 -7.03
C GLY A 861 6.97 -23.62 -7.03
N GLY A 862 7.92 -23.69 -7.95
CA GLY A 862 8.88 -24.77 -8.15
C GLY A 862 10.32 -24.34 -7.88
N SER A 863 11.29 -25.11 -8.38
CA SER A 863 12.71 -24.78 -8.23
C SER A 863 13.53 -25.00 -9.50
N LEU A 864 14.54 -24.16 -9.73
CA LEU A 864 15.58 -24.33 -10.72
C LEU A 864 16.93 -24.38 -10.00
N VAL A 865 17.71 -25.44 -10.18
CA VAL A 865 18.98 -25.65 -9.49
C VAL A 865 20.10 -25.95 -10.49
N ALA A 866 21.12 -25.12 -10.54
CA ALA A 866 22.37 -25.40 -11.26
C ALA A 866 23.50 -25.58 -10.23
N GLN A 867 24.30 -26.64 -10.37
CA GLN A 867 25.46 -26.83 -9.47
C GLN A 867 26.59 -25.86 -9.81
N ASP A 868 26.76 -25.56 -11.10
CA ASP A 868 27.73 -24.61 -11.64
C ASP A 868 26.99 -23.32 -12.03
N GLY A 869 26.79 -23.02 -13.31
CA GLY A 869 26.22 -21.74 -13.75
C GLY A 869 24.83 -21.80 -14.41
N ILE A 870 24.19 -20.64 -14.49
CA ILE A 870 23.02 -20.41 -15.35
C ILE A 870 23.35 -19.28 -16.33
N THR A 871 23.27 -19.55 -17.62
CA THR A 871 23.25 -18.52 -18.67
C THR A 871 21.87 -18.50 -19.31
N ALA A 872 21.21 -17.34 -19.38
CA ALA A 872 19.88 -17.23 -19.99
C ALA A 872 19.65 -15.85 -20.60
N ALA A 873 18.56 -15.68 -21.35
CA ALA A 873 18.14 -14.34 -21.75
C ALA A 873 17.51 -13.59 -20.57
N SER A 874 16.64 -14.26 -19.82
CA SER A 874 16.00 -13.69 -18.63
C SER A 874 15.61 -14.79 -17.65
N LEU A 875 15.38 -14.39 -16.40
CA LEU A 875 14.86 -15.28 -15.35
C LEU A 875 13.61 -14.69 -14.73
N ALA A 876 12.66 -15.55 -14.38
CA ALA A 876 11.51 -15.20 -13.56
C ALA A 876 11.31 -16.20 -12.41
N ALA A 877 11.19 -15.70 -11.18
CA ALA A 877 10.88 -16.49 -9.99
C ALA A 877 9.62 -15.95 -9.30
N ASN A 878 8.50 -16.67 -9.46
CA ASN A 878 7.17 -16.20 -9.09
C ASN A 878 6.49 -17.13 -8.07
N ASN A 879 5.64 -16.57 -7.20
CA ASN A 879 4.73 -17.31 -6.32
C ASN A 879 5.43 -18.44 -5.54
N GLY A 880 6.54 -18.12 -4.85
CA GLY A 880 7.36 -19.08 -4.11
C GLY A 880 8.39 -19.83 -4.96
N GLY A 881 8.55 -19.48 -6.24
CA GLY A 881 9.59 -20.04 -7.11
C GLY A 881 11.00 -19.74 -6.60
N SER A 882 11.89 -20.73 -6.67
CA SER A 882 13.27 -20.64 -6.16
C SER A 882 14.31 -20.99 -7.23
N ILE A 883 15.22 -20.06 -7.54
CA ILE A 883 16.34 -20.27 -8.47
C ILE A 883 17.65 -20.25 -7.68
N VAL A 884 18.45 -21.29 -7.83
CA VAL A 884 19.73 -21.46 -7.14
C VAL A 884 20.81 -21.88 -8.14
N ALA A 885 21.92 -21.13 -8.19
CA ALA A 885 23.14 -21.51 -8.89
C ALA A 885 24.30 -21.63 -7.90
N GLY A 886 25.12 -22.68 -7.99
CA GLY A 886 26.32 -22.81 -7.16
C GLY A 886 27.45 -21.88 -7.60
N GLY A 887 27.46 -21.46 -8.86
CA GLY A 887 28.33 -20.47 -9.48
C GLY A 887 27.54 -19.28 -10.02
N ASP A 888 27.87 -18.84 -11.24
CA ASP A 888 27.39 -17.56 -11.79
C ASP A 888 26.04 -17.67 -12.51
N ILE A 889 25.21 -16.64 -12.35
CA ILE A 889 24.06 -16.35 -13.20
C ILE A 889 24.43 -15.21 -14.15
N THR A 890 24.33 -15.45 -15.46
CA THR A 890 24.58 -14.46 -16.51
C THR A 890 23.37 -14.31 -17.41
N LEU A 891 22.80 -13.09 -17.45
CA LEU A 891 21.61 -12.75 -18.21
C LEU A 891 21.90 -11.64 -19.21
N THR A 892 21.34 -11.77 -20.42
CA THR A 892 21.35 -10.67 -21.41
C THR A 892 20.21 -9.68 -21.21
N GLY A 893 19.18 -10.06 -20.46
CA GLY A 893 18.00 -9.28 -20.11
C GLY A 893 17.77 -9.24 -18.59
N ALA A 894 16.50 -9.22 -18.17
CA ALA A 894 16.11 -8.98 -16.78
C ALA A 894 16.05 -10.24 -15.91
N ALA A 895 16.26 -10.07 -14.60
CA ALA A 895 15.81 -11.01 -13.58
C ALA A 895 14.60 -10.43 -12.84
N ASN A 896 13.44 -11.07 -12.97
CA ASN A 896 12.18 -10.64 -12.36
C ASN A 896 11.78 -11.58 -11.23
N VAL A 897 11.54 -11.07 -10.03
CA VAL A 897 11.18 -11.89 -8.86
C VAL A 897 9.94 -11.33 -8.20
N THR A 898 8.86 -12.11 -8.20
CA THR A 898 7.60 -11.74 -7.53
C THR A 898 7.26 -12.78 -6.47
N SER A 899 7.48 -12.46 -5.19
CA SER A 899 7.32 -13.40 -4.08
C SER A 899 8.12 -14.71 -4.24
N GLY A 900 9.28 -14.65 -4.91
CA GLY A 900 10.20 -15.76 -5.13
C GLY A 900 11.61 -15.48 -4.58
N SER A 901 12.58 -16.33 -4.93
CA SER A 901 13.97 -16.17 -4.50
C SER A 901 15.01 -16.49 -5.58
N ILE A 902 16.11 -15.74 -5.62
CA ILE A 902 17.30 -16.04 -6.42
C ILE A 902 18.53 -16.12 -5.50
N GLN A 903 19.36 -17.16 -5.67
CA GLN A 903 20.66 -17.31 -5.02
C GLN A 903 21.75 -17.72 -6.02
N ALA A 904 22.90 -17.05 -5.99
CA ALA A 904 24.05 -17.37 -6.83
C ALA A 904 25.39 -16.94 -6.20
N GLU A 905 26.52 -17.31 -6.81
CA GLU A 905 27.81 -16.71 -6.50
C GLU A 905 27.88 -15.28 -7.07
N ASN A 906 27.83 -15.12 -8.39
CA ASN A 906 27.69 -13.81 -9.01
C ASN A 906 26.45 -13.75 -9.90
N ILE A 907 25.80 -12.58 -9.96
CA ILE A 907 24.69 -12.30 -10.85
C ILE A 907 25.09 -11.13 -11.76
N THR A 908 25.04 -11.36 -13.06
CA THR A 908 25.14 -10.29 -14.08
C THR A 908 23.85 -10.28 -14.86
N ALA A 909 23.14 -9.16 -14.85
CA ALA A 909 21.89 -8.99 -15.57
C ALA A 909 21.80 -7.60 -16.22
N ASN A 910 20.88 -7.42 -17.15
CA ASN A 910 20.57 -6.08 -17.64
C ASN A 910 19.87 -5.27 -16.54
N SER A 911 18.75 -5.77 -16.01
CA SER A 911 18.07 -5.22 -14.84
C SER A 911 17.70 -6.32 -13.87
N VAL A 912 17.45 -5.94 -12.61
CA VAL A 912 16.92 -6.84 -11.59
C VAL A 912 15.76 -6.15 -10.89
N ASP A 913 14.58 -6.76 -10.99
CA ASP A 913 13.34 -6.24 -10.42
C ASP A 913 12.76 -7.24 -9.41
N LEU A 914 12.72 -6.84 -8.14
CA LEU A 914 12.17 -7.63 -7.04
C LEU A 914 10.92 -6.96 -6.48
N ASN A 915 9.86 -7.74 -6.33
CA ASN A 915 8.63 -7.38 -5.62
C ASN A 915 8.32 -8.46 -4.58
N ASN A 916 8.39 -8.12 -3.29
CA ASN A 916 8.19 -9.07 -2.17
C ASN A 916 9.09 -10.34 -2.27
N GLY A 917 10.22 -10.26 -2.97
CA GLY A 917 11.12 -11.38 -3.25
C GLY A 917 12.45 -11.29 -2.51
N SER A 918 13.31 -12.29 -2.67
CA SER A 918 14.67 -12.27 -2.09
C SER A 918 15.76 -12.54 -3.13
N LEU A 919 16.89 -11.84 -3.00
CA LEU A 919 18.10 -12.08 -3.78
C LEU A 919 19.33 -12.14 -2.87
N VAL A 920 20.13 -13.19 -3.04
CA VAL A 920 21.40 -13.37 -2.33
C VAL A 920 22.53 -13.67 -3.32
N ALA A 921 23.59 -12.87 -3.30
CA ALA A 921 24.78 -13.11 -4.14
C ALA A 921 26.08 -12.59 -3.50
N GLN A 922 27.24 -13.07 -3.94
CA GLN A 922 28.51 -12.42 -3.61
C GLN A 922 28.67 -11.13 -4.40
N SER A 923 28.33 -11.13 -5.69
CA SER A 923 28.30 -9.92 -6.52
C SER A 923 27.03 -9.84 -7.35
N LEU A 924 26.44 -8.65 -7.45
CA LEU A 924 25.38 -8.30 -8.39
C LEU A 924 25.86 -7.17 -9.29
N THR A 925 25.78 -7.37 -10.60
CA THR A 925 26.06 -6.35 -11.62
C THR A 925 24.81 -6.16 -12.47
N VAL A 926 24.37 -4.90 -12.59
CA VAL A 926 23.26 -4.49 -13.45
C VAL A 926 23.75 -3.49 -14.50
N GLY A 927 23.13 -3.50 -15.67
CA GLY A 927 23.45 -2.64 -16.81
C GLY A 927 22.37 -1.61 -17.17
N ALA A 928 21.23 -1.69 -16.50
CA ALA A 928 20.06 -0.83 -16.60
C ALA A 928 19.42 -0.68 -15.21
N ASP A 929 18.48 0.25 -15.09
CA ASP A 929 17.84 0.58 -13.82
C ASP A 929 17.20 -0.66 -13.19
N SER A 930 17.30 -0.77 -11.87
CA SER A 930 16.87 -1.95 -11.12
C SER A 930 16.08 -1.53 -9.88
N SER A 931 14.97 -2.22 -9.63
CA SER A 931 14.01 -1.84 -8.59
C SER A 931 13.79 -2.95 -7.56
N PHE A 932 13.83 -2.59 -6.28
CA PHE A 932 13.52 -3.47 -5.16
C PHE A 932 12.32 -2.88 -4.41
N THR A 933 11.20 -3.59 -4.34
CA THR A 933 9.92 -3.04 -3.86
C THR A 933 9.12 -4.04 -3.04
N ASP A 934 8.13 -3.52 -2.32
CA ASP A 934 7.06 -4.20 -1.60
C ASP A 934 7.54 -5.37 -0.73
N GLY A 935 8.57 -5.13 0.09
CA GLY A 935 9.13 -6.15 0.98
C GLY A 935 10.31 -6.93 0.40
N ALA A 936 10.90 -6.47 -0.70
CA ALA A 936 12.06 -7.11 -1.30
C ALA A 936 13.25 -7.16 -0.32
N GLN A 937 14.02 -8.24 -0.38
CA GLN A 937 15.17 -8.50 0.50
C GLN A 937 16.41 -8.81 -0.33
N VAL A 938 17.31 -7.84 -0.46
CA VAL A 938 18.56 -7.98 -1.23
C VAL A 938 19.75 -8.01 -0.29
N ASN A 939 20.56 -9.08 -0.37
CA ASN A 939 21.80 -9.21 0.40
C ASN A 939 22.95 -9.61 -0.52
N VAL A 940 23.87 -8.68 -0.76
CA VAL A 940 24.99 -8.87 -1.68
C VAL A 940 26.33 -8.46 -1.08
N GLY A 941 27.41 -9.13 -1.48
CA GLY A 941 28.77 -8.66 -1.14
C GLY A 941 29.12 -7.36 -1.88
N THR A 942 28.91 -7.34 -3.19
CA THR A 942 29.15 -6.18 -4.07
C THR A 942 27.95 -5.94 -4.98
N LEU A 943 27.54 -4.69 -5.15
CA LEU A 943 26.55 -4.22 -6.12
C LEU A 943 27.19 -3.21 -7.07
N LYS A 944 27.10 -3.45 -8.39
CA LYS A 944 27.59 -2.53 -9.43
C LYS A 944 26.45 -2.13 -10.35
N ALA A 945 26.15 -0.84 -10.40
CA ALA A 945 25.03 -0.32 -11.19
C ALA A 945 25.42 0.16 -12.60
N SER A 946 26.71 0.20 -12.94
CA SER A 946 27.21 0.53 -14.30
C SER A 946 26.67 1.85 -14.90
N GLY A 947 26.31 2.83 -14.06
CA GLY A 947 25.72 4.11 -14.48
C GLY A 947 24.19 4.15 -14.43
N SER A 948 23.54 3.07 -13.97
CA SER A 948 22.09 2.94 -13.83
C SER A 948 21.62 3.20 -12.40
N ASP A 949 20.31 3.43 -12.26
CA ASP A 949 19.70 3.72 -10.98
C ASP A 949 19.35 2.42 -10.21
N ILE A 950 19.58 2.46 -8.90
CA ILE A 950 19.13 1.47 -7.93
C ILE A 950 18.02 2.09 -7.10
N ILE A 951 16.81 1.57 -7.26
CA ILE A 951 15.60 2.08 -6.60
C ILE A 951 15.21 1.11 -5.49
N VAL A 952 15.02 1.62 -4.27
CA VAL A 952 14.68 0.84 -3.08
C VAL A 952 13.42 1.40 -2.45
N GLY A 953 12.34 0.65 -2.57
CA GLY A 953 11.00 1.10 -2.23
C GLY A 953 10.36 1.90 -3.37
N GLY A 954 9.03 1.94 -3.34
CA GLY A 954 8.24 2.81 -4.20
C GLY A 954 6.94 3.22 -3.52
N SER A 955 6.19 4.10 -4.19
CA SER A 955 4.89 4.64 -3.77
C SER A 955 3.76 3.60 -3.58
N LEU A 956 4.08 2.32 -3.74
CA LEU A 956 3.14 1.21 -3.73
C LEU A 956 3.53 0.13 -2.73
N ASP A 957 4.63 0.35 -1.99
CA ASP A 957 5.12 -0.58 -1.00
C ASP A 957 4.12 -0.69 0.16
N THR A 958 3.74 -1.93 0.48
CA THR A 958 2.96 -2.27 1.68
C THR A 958 3.84 -2.87 2.78
N LYS A 959 5.10 -3.18 2.46
CA LYS A 959 6.08 -3.79 3.35
C LYS A 959 7.43 -3.12 3.16
N SER A 960 8.21 -3.04 4.22
CA SER A 960 9.57 -2.50 4.15
C SER A 960 10.50 -3.32 3.26
N THR A 961 11.15 -2.64 2.34
CA THR A 961 12.19 -3.20 1.49
C THR A 961 13.56 -3.07 2.16
N SER A 962 14.45 -4.06 2.00
CA SER A 962 15.84 -3.98 2.47
C SER A 962 16.87 -4.28 1.39
N LEU A 963 17.94 -3.46 1.38
CA LEU A 963 19.15 -3.68 0.61
C LEU A 963 20.37 -3.64 1.54
N VAL A 964 21.07 -4.77 1.63
CA VAL A 964 22.35 -4.89 2.30
C VAL A 964 23.42 -5.16 1.26
N ALA A 965 24.39 -4.25 1.13
CA ALA A 965 25.57 -4.46 0.29
C ALA A 965 26.86 -4.23 1.07
N GLY A 966 27.87 -5.06 0.84
CA GLY A 966 29.23 -4.73 1.28
C GLY A 966 29.72 -3.47 0.57
N SER A 967 29.81 -3.51 -0.76
CA SER A 967 30.18 -2.35 -1.57
C SER A 967 29.13 -2.05 -2.64
N LEU A 968 28.67 -0.81 -2.76
CA LEU A 968 27.87 -0.35 -3.90
C LEU A 968 28.73 0.57 -4.78
N THR A 969 28.75 0.40 -6.11
CA THR A 969 29.41 1.29 -7.07
C THR A 969 28.39 1.75 -8.10
N LEU A 970 28.14 3.05 -8.18
CA LEU A 970 27.09 3.62 -9.02
C LEU A 970 27.58 3.98 -10.43
N ASN A 971 28.87 4.33 -10.61
CA ASN A 971 29.45 4.79 -11.88
C ASN A 971 28.62 5.89 -12.58
N GLY A 972 28.07 6.83 -11.82
CA GLY A 972 27.26 7.95 -12.28
C GLY A 972 25.75 7.77 -12.20
N GLY A 973 25.26 6.57 -11.85
CA GLY A 973 23.86 6.33 -11.56
C GLY A 973 23.43 6.84 -10.17
N SER A 974 22.21 6.53 -9.76
CA SER A 974 21.63 6.99 -8.49
C SER A 974 21.27 5.83 -7.56
N LEU A 975 21.37 6.05 -6.25
CA LEU A 975 20.70 5.25 -5.23
C LEU A 975 19.50 6.04 -4.70
N LEU A 976 18.29 5.58 -4.98
CA LEU A 976 17.05 6.25 -4.60
C LEU A 976 16.28 5.36 -3.64
N ILE A 977 15.89 5.89 -2.48
CA ILE A 977 15.18 5.15 -1.44
C ILE A 977 13.92 5.91 -1.09
N ASP A 978 12.76 5.35 -1.40
CA ASP A 978 11.48 6.07 -1.30
C ASP A 978 10.27 5.10 -1.31
N PRO A 979 10.04 4.33 -0.23
CA PRO A 979 8.78 3.64 -0.04
C PRO A 979 7.65 4.61 0.33
N ASP A 980 6.42 4.17 0.09
CA ASP A 980 5.24 4.80 0.66
C ASP A 980 5.20 4.70 2.20
N TRP A 981 4.51 5.62 2.85
CA TRP A 981 4.23 5.53 4.30
C TRP A 981 3.27 4.38 4.65
N ALA A 982 2.53 3.85 3.67
CA ALA A 982 1.74 2.63 3.81
C ALA A 982 2.58 1.36 4.00
N ALA A 983 3.90 1.43 3.79
CA ALA A 983 4.78 0.30 4.06
C ALA A 983 4.85 -0.01 5.56
N ASP A 984 4.82 -1.30 5.93
CA ASP A 984 4.96 -1.77 7.33
C ASP A 984 6.38 -1.53 7.90
N GLY A 985 6.70 -0.25 8.15
CA GLY A 985 8.00 0.24 8.59
C GLY A 985 8.86 0.84 7.46
N PRO A 986 10.02 1.41 7.81
CA PRO A 986 10.88 2.09 6.84
C PRO A 986 11.65 1.13 5.92
N SER A 987 11.81 1.51 4.66
CA SER A 987 12.77 0.83 3.78
C SER A 987 14.20 1.18 4.18
N THR A 988 15.09 0.20 4.02
CA THR A 988 16.42 0.23 4.61
C THR A 988 17.50 -0.08 3.59
N VAL A 989 18.54 0.75 3.58
CA VAL A 989 19.76 0.48 2.82
C VAL A 989 20.96 0.53 3.75
N THR A 990 21.79 -0.51 3.74
CA THR A 990 23.07 -0.50 4.47
C THR A 990 24.23 -0.86 3.57
N LEU A 991 25.27 -0.04 3.60
CA LEU A 991 26.44 -0.14 2.75
C LEU A 991 27.70 -0.09 3.62
N LEU A 992 28.62 -1.05 3.50
CA LEU A 992 29.96 -0.89 4.11
C LEU A 992 30.78 0.16 3.36
N THR A 993 30.68 0.21 2.03
CA THR A 993 31.28 1.25 1.19
C THR A 993 30.32 1.70 0.07
N LEU A 994 30.29 3.00 -0.22
CA LEU A 994 29.60 3.58 -1.37
C LEU A 994 30.63 4.23 -2.30
N GLY A 995 30.71 3.70 -3.52
CA GLY A 995 31.79 3.90 -4.47
C GLY A 995 33.11 3.22 -4.07
N ALA A 996 34.13 3.33 -4.92
CA ALA A 996 35.43 2.69 -4.68
C ALA A 996 36.32 3.49 -3.69
N ALA A 997 36.34 4.81 -3.83
CA ALA A 997 37.08 5.74 -2.97
C ALA A 997 36.27 7.00 -2.57
N GLN A 998 35.19 7.24 -3.30
CA GLN A 998 34.31 8.39 -3.18
C GLN A 998 32.92 7.93 -3.66
N ILE A 999 31.87 8.57 -3.17
CA ILE A 999 30.50 8.41 -3.67
C ILE A 999 30.50 8.86 -5.13
N ASP A 1000 30.25 7.92 -6.03
CA ASP A 1000 30.41 8.04 -7.48
C ASP A 1000 29.08 8.13 -8.22
N GLY A 1001 28.04 8.62 -7.54
CA GLY A 1001 26.67 8.72 -8.04
C GLY A 1001 25.77 9.49 -7.09
N ASN A 1002 24.54 9.75 -7.50
CA ASN A 1002 23.57 10.49 -6.69
C ASN A 1002 22.98 9.62 -5.57
N VAL A 1003 22.64 10.23 -4.44
CA VAL A 1003 21.93 9.55 -3.34
C VAL A 1003 20.70 10.35 -2.94
N GLY A 1004 19.52 9.72 -3.04
CA GLY A 1004 18.25 10.27 -2.59
C GLY A 1004 17.66 9.41 -1.47
N VAL A 1005 17.48 9.99 -0.29
CA VAL A 1005 16.78 9.36 0.84
C VAL A 1005 15.46 10.10 1.02
N GLY A 1006 14.39 9.52 0.47
CA GLY A 1006 13.02 10.03 0.47
C GLY A 1006 12.26 9.68 1.74
N MET A 1007 10.93 9.62 1.65
CA MET A 1007 10.07 9.33 2.81
C MET A 1007 10.33 7.95 3.39
N ASN A 1008 10.05 7.79 4.68
CA ASN A 1008 10.03 6.51 5.38
C ASN A 1008 11.28 5.65 5.09
N SER A 1009 12.45 6.31 5.00
CA SER A 1009 13.68 5.71 4.50
C SER A 1009 14.85 5.89 5.45
N MET A 1010 15.63 4.82 5.61
CA MET A 1010 16.89 4.84 6.36
C MET A 1010 18.04 4.32 5.49
N ALA A 1011 19.07 5.14 5.32
CA ALA A 1011 20.30 4.75 4.64
C ALA A 1011 21.48 4.82 5.60
N ALA A 1012 22.23 3.72 5.77
CA ALA A 1012 23.45 3.69 6.56
C ALA A 1012 24.67 3.42 5.65
N ILE A 1013 25.66 4.29 5.70
CA ILE A 1013 26.91 4.18 4.94
C ILE A 1013 28.09 4.02 5.91
N GLY A 1014 28.98 3.08 5.61
CA GLY A 1014 30.11 2.70 6.47
C GLY A 1014 29.82 1.50 7.38
N THR A 1015 28.65 0.88 7.27
CA THR A 1015 28.22 -0.28 8.08
C THR A 1015 27.13 -1.07 7.38
N THR A 1016 27.12 -2.40 7.57
CA THR A 1016 26.02 -3.29 7.16
C THR A 1016 25.04 -3.59 8.29
N ASN A 1017 25.23 -2.99 9.47
CA ASN A 1017 24.37 -3.20 10.63
C ASN A 1017 23.26 -2.14 10.68
N MET A 1018 22.08 -2.43 10.10
CA MET A 1018 20.94 -1.51 10.15
C MET A 1018 20.44 -1.28 11.60
N GLY A 1019 20.67 -2.25 12.50
CA GLY A 1019 20.32 -2.12 13.91
C GLY A 1019 21.03 -0.94 14.59
N TRP A 1020 22.19 -0.52 14.09
CA TRP A 1020 22.85 0.70 14.56
C TRP A 1020 22.02 1.94 14.22
N LEU A 1021 21.75 2.20 12.94
CA LEU A 1021 21.03 3.41 12.52
C LEU A 1021 19.60 3.41 13.07
N ALA A 1022 18.87 2.29 12.95
CA ALA A 1022 17.52 2.18 13.49
C ALA A 1022 17.48 2.49 15.00
N GLY A 1023 18.45 1.99 15.78
CA GLY A 1023 18.59 2.34 17.19
C GLY A 1023 18.84 3.83 17.42
N GLN A 1024 19.68 4.47 16.59
CA GLN A 1024 19.95 5.91 16.70
C GLN A 1024 18.77 6.78 16.31
N VAL A 1025 18.00 6.39 15.29
CA VAL A 1025 16.75 7.07 14.92
C VAL A 1025 15.78 7.01 16.09
N GLN A 1026 15.60 5.83 16.70
CA GLN A 1026 14.74 5.69 17.88
C GLN A 1026 15.16 6.61 19.03
N GLU A 1027 16.45 6.69 19.34
CA GLU A 1027 16.93 7.61 20.38
C GLU A 1027 16.76 9.08 20.00
N ALA A 1028 17.02 9.46 18.74
CA ALA A 1028 16.85 10.83 18.26
C ALA A 1028 15.39 11.31 18.27
N THR A 1029 14.44 10.38 18.12
CA THR A 1029 13.00 10.67 18.06
C THR A 1029 12.24 10.26 19.32
N ASN A 1030 12.94 9.90 20.41
CA ASN A 1030 12.35 9.45 21.68
C ASN A 1030 11.43 8.21 21.54
N GLY A 1031 11.79 7.30 20.64
CA GLY A 1031 11.12 6.02 20.39
C GLY A 1031 10.00 6.07 19.34
N ALA A 1032 9.79 7.22 18.69
CA ALA A 1032 8.78 7.37 17.64
C ALA A 1032 9.18 6.73 16.30
N GLY A 1033 10.48 6.55 16.05
CA GLY A 1033 11.00 6.09 14.76
C GLY A 1033 10.93 7.20 13.70
N LEU A 1034 10.80 6.81 12.44
CA LEU A 1034 10.44 7.72 11.36
C LEU A 1034 8.92 7.90 11.33
N THR A 1035 8.46 9.13 11.10
CA THR A 1035 7.05 9.49 10.97
C THR A 1035 6.88 10.65 9.98
N GLU A 1036 5.73 10.74 9.32
CA GLU A 1036 5.40 11.80 8.36
C GLU A 1036 5.57 13.22 8.93
N ASN A 1037 5.30 13.37 10.22
CA ASN A 1037 5.23 14.66 10.91
C ASN A 1037 6.46 14.94 11.77
N GLY A 1038 7.32 13.94 11.93
CA GLY A 1038 8.52 14.01 12.74
C GLY A 1038 9.76 13.97 11.87
N VAL A 1039 10.61 12.98 12.13
CA VAL A 1039 11.73 12.68 11.24
C VAL A 1039 11.21 11.81 10.11
N ASP A 1040 11.25 12.29 8.88
CA ASP A 1040 10.68 11.59 7.73
C ASP A 1040 11.69 10.74 6.97
N SER A 1041 12.98 11.05 7.11
CA SER A 1041 14.09 10.49 6.35
C SER A 1041 15.35 10.52 7.20
N ALA A 1042 16.18 9.47 7.14
CA ALA A 1042 17.40 9.40 7.92
C ALA A 1042 18.61 8.86 7.15
N LEU A 1043 19.72 9.57 7.26
CA LEU A 1043 21.03 9.17 6.73
C LEU A 1043 22.01 8.96 7.89
N GLY A 1044 22.60 7.77 7.95
CA GLY A 1044 23.64 7.41 8.90
C GLY A 1044 25.01 7.34 8.26
N ILE A 1045 25.97 8.10 8.77
CA ILE A 1045 27.38 8.09 8.36
C ILE A 1045 28.20 7.46 9.48
N TYR A 1046 28.53 6.18 9.31
CA TYR A 1046 29.28 5.40 10.28
C TYR A 1046 30.80 5.62 10.18
N SER A 1047 31.30 5.76 8.95
CA SER A 1047 32.68 6.13 8.62
C SER A 1047 32.69 7.33 7.67
N ALA A 1048 33.76 8.13 7.69
CA ALA A 1048 33.87 9.33 6.86
C ALA A 1048 33.68 9.02 5.36
N GLN A 1049 32.93 9.89 4.67
CA GLN A 1049 32.63 9.76 3.25
C GLN A 1049 33.16 10.96 2.46
N VAL A 1050 33.52 10.70 1.20
CA VAL A 1050 33.94 11.72 0.23
C VAL A 1050 32.96 11.68 -0.94
N LEU A 1051 32.29 12.78 -1.23
CA LEU A 1051 31.44 12.98 -2.40
C LEU A 1051 32.29 13.39 -3.61
N ASP A 1052 31.93 12.93 -4.81
CA ASP A 1052 32.53 13.46 -6.02
C ASP A 1052 31.93 14.82 -6.42
N GLY A 1053 32.70 15.65 -7.14
CA GLY A 1053 32.21 16.96 -7.56
C GLY A 1053 31.08 16.95 -8.60
N ALA A 1054 30.65 15.79 -9.10
CA ALA A 1054 29.66 15.66 -10.17
C ALA A 1054 28.26 15.30 -9.65
N HIS A 1055 28.15 14.74 -8.45
CA HIS A 1055 26.91 14.22 -7.88
C HIS A 1055 26.58 14.87 -6.52
N GLY A 1056 25.40 14.57 -5.99
CA GLY A 1056 24.92 15.12 -4.73
C GLY A 1056 24.17 14.11 -3.84
N ILE A 1057 23.88 14.56 -2.63
CA ILE A 1057 23.05 13.82 -1.66
C ILE A 1057 21.85 14.69 -1.28
N ILE A 1058 20.65 14.13 -1.38
CA ILE A 1058 19.42 14.73 -0.84
C ILE A 1058 18.84 13.79 0.23
N VAL A 1059 18.51 14.34 1.39
CA VAL A 1059 17.76 13.68 2.46
C VAL A 1059 16.52 14.50 2.73
N ASP A 1060 15.40 14.08 2.14
CA ASP A 1060 14.16 14.83 2.12
C ASP A 1060 12.96 13.91 1.95
N GLY A 1061 12.19 13.69 3.02
CA GLY A 1061 11.00 12.86 2.98
C GLY A 1061 9.84 13.40 2.15
N THR A 1062 9.95 14.62 1.61
CA THR A 1062 8.95 15.15 0.66
C THR A 1062 9.24 14.77 -0.80
N LYS A 1063 10.42 14.20 -1.07
CA LYS A 1063 10.85 13.81 -2.43
C LYS A 1063 10.55 12.36 -2.68
N THR A 1064 9.89 12.11 -3.80
CA THR A 1064 9.65 10.77 -4.31
C THR A 1064 10.75 10.33 -5.29
N THR A 1065 10.79 9.05 -5.66
CA THR A 1065 11.64 8.52 -6.74
C THR A 1065 11.43 9.32 -8.05
N ALA A 1066 10.18 9.71 -8.34
CA ALA A 1066 9.87 10.53 -9.50
C ALA A 1066 10.48 11.95 -9.37
N ASP A 1067 10.50 12.52 -8.16
CA ASP A 1067 11.13 13.82 -7.92
C ASP A 1067 12.65 13.75 -8.02
N PHE A 1068 13.28 12.69 -7.50
CA PHE A 1068 14.72 12.49 -7.61
C PHE A 1068 15.17 12.26 -9.06
N THR A 1069 14.37 11.59 -9.88
CA THR A 1069 14.69 11.38 -11.29
C THR A 1069 14.44 12.63 -12.13
N ALA A 1070 13.36 13.38 -11.86
CA ALA A 1070 13.06 14.63 -12.55
C ALA A 1070 14.03 15.76 -12.16
N THR A 1071 14.40 15.81 -10.88
CA THR A 1071 15.33 16.78 -10.30
C THR A 1071 16.39 16.05 -9.47
N PRO A 1072 17.41 15.47 -10.13
CA PRO A 1072 18.48 14.78 -9.42
C PRO A 1072 19.24 15.74 -8.51
N PRO A 1073 19.91 15.21 -7.46
CA PRO A 1073 20.79 16.00 -6.62
C PRO A 1073 21.72 16.88 -7.44
N ALA A 1074 21.79 18.16 -7.08
CA ALA A 1074 22.69 19.09 -7.76
C ALA A 1074 24.15 18.63 -7.57
N ALA A 1075 24.98 18.82 -8.59
CA ALA A 1075 26.38 18.43 -8.54
C ALA A 1075 27.10 19.12 -7.38
N ASN A 1076 27.84 18.35 -6.58
CA ASN A 1076 28.58 18.80 -5.41
C ASN A 1076 27.71 19.45 -4.31
N HIS A 1077 26.45 19.01 -4.18
CA HIS A 1077 25.50 19.49 -3.18
C HIS A 1077 25.13 18.43 -2.14
N LEU A 1078 24.88 18.90 -0.91
CA LEU A 1078 24.30 18.15 0.20
C LEU A 1078 23.04 18.90 0.67
N ASP A 1079 21.86 18.35 0.43
CA ASP A 1079 20.60 18.99 0.81
C ASP A 1079 19.89 18.16 1.89
N PHE A 1080 19.66 18.77 3.05
CA PHE A 1080 18.99 18.18 4.19
C PHE A 1080 17.71 18.95 4.49
N SER A 1081 16.55 18.31 4.35
CA SER A 1081 15.25 18.93 4.63
C SER A 1081 15.06 19.20 6.13
N GLY A 1082 14.08 20.05 6.47
CA GLY A 1082 13.78 20.38 7.87
C GLY A 1082 13.31 19.22 8.74
N LYS A 1083 12.86 18.11 8.13
CA LYS A 1083 12.45 16.88 8.81
C LYS A 1083 13.48 15.75 8.69
N SER A 1084 14.62 15.99 8.04
CA SER A 1084 15.68 15.00 7.92
C SER A 1084 16.46 14.80 9.22
N LEU A 1085 17.02 13.60 9.39
CA LEU A 1085 17.98 13.27 10.45
C LEU A 1085 19.31 12.77 9.85
N LEU A 1086 20.38 13.47 10.18
CA LEU A 1086 21.74 13.00 9.95
C LEU A 1086 22.28 12.37 11.25
N VAL A 1087 22.71 11.11 11.20
CA VAL A 1087 23.38 10.41 12.30
C VAL A 1087 24.83 10.19 11.94
N VAL A 1088 25.75 10.56 12.83
CA VAL A 1088 27.19 10.48 12.60
C VAL A 1088 27.88 9.83 13.79
N THR A 1089 28.95 9.07 13.56
CA THR A 1089 29.85 8.63 14.64
C THR A 1089 30.89 9.70 14.94
N ALA A 1090 31.26 9.87 16.21
CA ALA A 1090 32.37 10.76 16.59
C ALA A 1090 33.67 10.44 15.81
N ALA A 1091 33.88 9.17 15.47
CA ALA A 1091 35.03 8.72 14.67
C ALA A 1091 34.96 9.16 13.21
N ALA A 1092 33.77 9.26 12.61
CA ALA A 1092 33.59 9.80 11.26
C ALA A 1092 33.80 11.33 11.23
N ALA A 1093 33.49 12.05 12.32
CA ALA A 1093 33.51 13.51 12.37
C ALA A 1093 34.84 14.11 12.88
N VAL A 1094 35.98 13.51 12.54
CA VAL A 1094 37.31 14.01 12.96
C VAL A 1094 37.93 14.96 11.93
N THR A 1095 38.74 15.91 12.40
CA THR A 1095 39.51 16.83 11.54
C THR A 1095 40.69 16.12 10.87
N PRO A 1096 41.04 16.43 9.60
CA PRO A 1096 40.48 17.44 8.70
C PRO A 1096 39.40 16.92 7.71
N ASP A 1097 39.17 15.61 7.66
CA ASP A 1097 38.37 14.98 6.60
C ASP A 1097 36.86 15.17 6.80
N GLY A 1098 36.39 15.22 8.06
CA GLY A 1098 34.97 15.38 8.40
C GLY A 1098 34.09 14.19 8.02
N ALA A 1099 32.85 14.19 8.49
CA ALA A 1099 31.94 13.06 8.24
C ALA A 1099 31.54 12.95 6.77
N ILE A 1100 31.24 14.09 6.14
CA ILE A 1100 31.01 14.20 4.69
C ILE A 1100 31.89 15.31 4.15
N SER A 1101 32.73 15.00 3.17
CA SER A 1101 33.58 15.96 2.44
C SER A 1101 33.37 15.83 0.93
N SER A 1102 33.99 16.72 0.16
CA SER A 1102 34.03 16.61 -1.30
C SER A 1102 35.47 16.51 -1.82
N ASN A 1103 35.67 15.78 -2.92
CA ASN A 1103 36.94 15.78 -3.63
C ASN A 1103 37.17 17.03 -4.49
N THR A 1104 36.15 17.88 -4.65
CA THR A 1104 36.15 19.06 -5.53
C THR A 1104 35.71 20.29 -4.77
N ALA A 1105 36.52 21.35 -4.82
CA ALA A 1105 36.20 22.64 -4.19
C ALA A 1105 34.87 23.25 -4.67
N GLY A 1106 34.27 24.10 -3.85
CA GLY A 1106 33.01 24.79 -4.14
C GLY A 1106 31.75 24.00 -3.79
N GLY A 1107 31.85 22.97 -2.93
CA GLY A 1107 30.69 22.20 -2.49
C GLY A 1107 29.72 23.04 -1.66
N THR A 1108 28.43 22.74 -1.79
CA THR A 1108 27.35 23.44 -1.09
C THR A 1108 26.60 22.48 -0.17
N ALA A 1109 26.28 22.91 1.05
CA ALA A 1109 25.35 22.19 1.92
C ALA A 1109 24.18 23.10 2.31
N ASN A 1110 22.96 22.68 2.03
CA ASN A 1110 21.74 23.36 2.45
C ASN A 1110 21.10 22.57 3.60
N ILE A 1111 20.93 23.22 4.74
CA ILE A 1111 20.43 22.60 5.98
C ILE A 1111 19.15 23.33 6.36
N GLY A 1112 18.01 22.67 6.17
CA GLY A 1112 16.70 23.21 6.48
C GLY A 1112 16.50 23.50 7.97
N ASP A 1113 15.59 24.43 8.26
CA ASP A 1113 15.16 24.67 9.64
C ASP A 1113 14.46 23.43 10.20
N GLY A 1114 14.84 23.04 11.42
CA GLY A 1114 14.37 21.78 12.03
C GLY A 1114 15.26 20.57 11.76
N ALA A 1115 16.12 20.60 10.73
CA ALA A 1115 16.95 19.45 10.34
C ALA A 1115 17.78 18.97 11.53
N LYS A 1116 17.75 17.67 11.81
CA LYS A 1116 18.34 17.10 13.03
C LYS A 1116 19.72 16.49 12.77
N LEU A 1117 20.60 16.64 13.75
CA LEU A 1117 21.90 16.00 13.79
C LEU A 1117 22.04 15.20 15.08
N ARG A 1118 22.46 13.95 14.97
CA ARG A 1118 22.88 13.12 16.10
C ARG A 1118 24.33 12.72 15.94
N ILE A 1119 25.16 13.00 16.94
CA ILE A 1119 26.53 12.47 17.00
C ILE A 1119 26.63 11.44 18.13
N THR A 1120 26.94 10.20 17.73
CA THR A 1120 27.20 9.10 18.66
C THR A 1120 28.64 9.16 19.19
N ASP A 1121 28.84 8.72 20.42
CA ASP A 1121 30.12 8.75 21.15
C ASP A 1121 30.72 10.17 21.31
N ALA A 1122 29.87 11.20 21.29
CA ALA A 1122 30.29 12.58 21.52
C ALA A 1122 30.78 12.81 22.96
N LYS A 1123 31.73 13.73 23.13
CA LYS A 1123 32.35 14.10 24.42
C LYS A 1123 32.23 15.60 24.66
N VAL A 1124 32.18 16.01 25.93
CA VAL A 1124 32.13 17.43 26.32
C VAL A 1124 33.40 18.16 25.89
N GLY A 1125 33.26 19.34 25.29
CA GLY A 1125 34.37 20.22 24.95
C GLY A 1125 35.18 19.79 23.72
N GLN A 1126 34.66 18.85 22.92
CA GLN A 1126 35.27 18.43 21.66
C GLN A 1126 34.59 19.09 20.46
N ASP A 1127 35.37 19.27 19.40
CA ASP A 1127 34.90 19.76 18.11
C ASP A 1127 34.78 18.58 17.13
N TYR A 1128 33.64 18.50 16.44
CA TYR A 1128 33.34 17.48 15.46
C TYR A 1128 33.11 18.11 14.09
N THR A 1129 33.95 17.78 13.12
CA THR A 1129 33.80 18.24 11.73
C THR A 1129 32.74 17.39 11.04
N VAL A 1130 31.52 17.90 10.93
CA VAL A 1130 30.41 17.20 10.27
C VAL A 1130 30.53 17.36 8.77
N LEU A 1131 30.71 18.61 8.31
CA LEU A 1131 31.00 18.95 6.92
C LEU A 1131 32.47 19.30 6.79
N GLY A 1132 33.17 18.49 6.01
CA GLY A 1132 34.63 18.49 5.91
C GLY A 1132 35.17 19.32 4.74
N THR A 1133 36.32 18.87 4.24
CA THR A 1133 37.06 19.56 3.19
C THR A 1133 36.20 19.79 1.93
N ASN A 1134 36.36 20.97 1.31
CA ASN A 1134 35.71 21.40 0.07
C ASN A 1134 34.19 21.61 0.11
N ILE A 1135 33.56 21.56 1.29
CA ILE A 1135 32.19 22.05 1.50
C ILE A 1135 32.28 23.52 1.90
N ASP A 1136 32.34 24.40 0.90
CA ASP A 1136 32.73 25.80 1.06
C ASP A 1136 31.54 26.73 1.38
N THR A 1137 30.33 26.34 0.94
CA THR A 1137 29.11 27.13 1.14
C THR A 1137 28.13 26.33 1.98
N ILE A 1138 27.81 26.80 3.19
CA ILE A 1138 26.81 26.16 4.04
C ILE A 1138 25.69 27.16 4.29
N THR A 1139 24.49 26.82 3.83
CA THR A 1139 23.29 27.62 3.96
C THR A 1139 22.41 27.00 5.02
N LEU A 1140 22.06 27.77 6.06
CA LEU A 1140 21.01 27.39 7.00
C LEU A 1140 19.68 27.94 6.53
N GLY A 1141 18.58 27.29 6.94
CA GLY A 1141 17.22 27.82 6.80
C GLY A 1141 17.07 29.24 7.39
N THR A 1142 15.95 29.87 7.08
CA THR A 1142 15.65 31.25 7.47
C THR A 1142 15.75 31.52 8.97
N ASP A 1143 15.41 30.53 9.80
CA ASP A 1143 15.47 30.64 11.27
C ASP A 1143 16.84 30.21 11.84
N GLY A 1144 17.71 29.62 11.03
CA GLY A 1144 19.06 29.21 11.41
C GLY A 1144 19.10 28.07 12.44
N THR A 1145 18.05 27.23 12.49
CA THR A 1145 17.88 26.23 13.57
C THR A 1145 18.41 24.84 13.25
N GLY A 1146 18.85 24.59 12.01
CA GLY A 1146 19.39 23.30 11.59
C GLY A 1146 20.61 22.86 12.41
N TRP A 1147 20.62 21.59 12.85
CA TRP A 1147 21.73 20.92 13.55
C TRP A 1147 22.24 21.57 14.84
N THR A 1148 21.51 22.51 15.41
CA THR A 1148 21.89 23.21 16.64
C THR A 1148 20.72 23.21 17.64
N GLY A 1149 20.99 23.59 18.89
CA GLY A 1149 19.96 23.68 19.92
C GLY A 1149 19.18 22.37 20.12
N SER A 1150 17.86 22.40 19.99
CA SER A 1150 16.98 21.23 20.10
C SER A 1150 17.09 20.25 18.93
N ASN A 1151 17.71 20.67 17.83
CA ASN A 1151 17.91 19.83 16.65
C ASN A 1151 19.27 19.11 16.66
N PHE A 1152 20.01 19.21 17.77
CA PHE A 1152 21.20 18.43 18.01
C PHE A 1152 21.00 17.46 19.19
N SER A 1153 21.44 16.21 19.02
CA SER A 1153 21.42 15.20 20.09
C SER A 1153 22.67 14.33 20.12
N THR A 1154 22.90 13.65 21.25
CA THR A 1154 23.97 12.66 21.43
C THR A 1154 23.48 11.52 22.31
N ASP A 1155 24.34 10.55 22.62
CA ASP A 1155 24.06 9.49 23.60
C ASP A 1155 23.93 10.01 25.04
N SER A 1156 24.16 11.30 25.29
CA SER A 1156 24.06 11.92 26.61
C SER A 1156 23.38 13.29 26.58
N ARG A 1157 22.35 13.47 27.43
CA ARG A 1157 21.68 14.78 27.62
C ARG A 1157 22.56 15.83 28.31
N MET A 1158 23.68 15.41 28.89
CA MET A 1158 24.69 16.28 29.52
C MET A 1158 25.58 16.98 28.49
N ILE A 1159 25.42 16.68 27.21
CA ILE A 1159 26.16 17.29 26.12
C ILE A 1159 25.17 18.15 25.32
N ASN A 1160 25.51 19.43 25.13
CA ASN A 1160 24.88 20.28 24.13
C ASN A 1160 25.88 20.57 23.01
N GLY A 1161 25.41 21.13 21.91
CA GLY A 1161 26.24 21.44 20.75
C GLY A 1161 25.76 22.70 20.05
N SER A 1162 26.70 23.38 19.41
CA SER A 1162 26.44 24.52 18.54
C SER A 1162 27.14 24.29 17.21
N PHE A 1163 26.37 24.26 16.13
CA PHE A 1163 26.90 24.10 14.78
C PHE A 1163 27.39 25.45 14.22
N ASN A 1164 28.57 25.46 13.62
CA ASN A 1164 29.14 26.63 12.96
C ASN A 1164 29.11 26.46 11.44
N ALA A 1165 28.14 27.10 10.78
CA ALA A 1165 27.99 27.07 9.33
C ALA A 1165 29.16 27.72 8.57
N LEU A 1166 30.02 28.53 9.20
CA LEU A 1166 31.20 29.06 8.51
C LEU A 1166 32.32 28.02 8.35
N THR A 1167 32.31 26.96 9.18
CA THR A 1167 33.40 26.00 9.25
C THR A 1167 32.96 24.55 9.12
N GLY A 1168 31.66 24.25 9.13
CA GLY A 1168 31.14 22.88 9.12
C GLY A 1168 31.38 22.10 10.41
N VAL A 1169 31.79 22.79 11.49
CA VAL A 1169 32.20 22.18 12.77
C VAL A 1169 31.08 22.34 13.80
N LEU A 1170 30.79 21.26 14.50
CA LEU A 1170 29.95 21.26 15.69
C LEU A 1170 30.83 21.25 16.94
N SER A 1171 30.77 22.33 17.72
CA SER A 1171 31.43 22.41 19.02
C SER A 1171 30.50 21.95 20.12
N THR A 1172 30.97 21.04 20.98
CA THR A 1172 30.18 20.50 22.10
C THR A 1172 30.51 21.17 23.42
N GLY A 1173 29.49 21.34 24.26
CA GLY A 1173 29.59 21.92 25.59
C GLY A 1173 28.92 21.07 26.66
N LEU A 1174 29.14 21.44 27.92
CA LEU A 1174 28.45 20.82 29.05
C LEU A 1174 27.03 21.42 29.17
N ASN A 1175 26.02 20.56 29.03
CA ASN A 1175 24.69 20.85 29.54
C ASN A 1175 24.64 20.42 31.01
N SER A 1176 24.81 21.38 31.91
CA SER A 1176 24.93 21.12 33.36
C SER A 1176 23.83 20.19 33.88
N ALA A 1177 24.19 19.35 34.86
CA ALA A 1177 23.29 18.46 35.57
C ALA A 1177 22.12 19.21 36.22
N ALA A 1178 22.28 20.50 36.52
CA ALA A 1178 21.17 21.33 36.99
C ALA A 1178 20.04 21.47 35.95
N ASN A 1179 20.39 21.50 34.67
CA ASN A 1179 19.42 21.60 33.57
C ASN A 1179 18.80 20.23 33.24
N VAL A 1180 19.61 19.17 33.30
CA VAL A 1180 19.17 17.81 32.96
C VAL A 1180 18.38 17.17 34.11
N TYR A 1181 18.75 17.48 35.36
CA TYR A 1181 18.15 16.94 36.58
C TYR A 1181 17.75 18.08 37.54
N PRO A 1182 16.60 18.75 37.31
CA PRO A 1182 16.21 19.97 38.03
C PRO A 1182 16.02 19.83 39.55
N LYS A 1183 16.01 18.61 40.08
CA LYS A 1183 15.84 18.28 41.50
C LYS A 1183 17.12 17.72 42.15
N LEU A 1184 18.23 17.68 41.42
CA LEU A 1184 19.51 17.19 41.94
C LEU A 1184 20.10 18.24 42.90
N ASP A 1185 20.68 17.78 44.00
CA ASP A 1185 21.34 18.66 44.98
C ASP A 1185 22.51 19.43 44.35
N GLY A 1186 22.69 20.69 44.77
CA GLY A 1186 23.67 21.60 44.17
C GLY A 1186 25.13 21.16 44.29
N ASP A 1187 25.50 20.38 45.31
CA ASP A 1187 26.85 19.81 45.40
C ASP A 1187 27.00 18.55 44.53
N LEU A 1188 25.92 17.76 44.37
CA LEU A 1188 25.89 16.64 43.43
C LEU A 1188 25.93 17.09 41.97
N VAL A 1189 25.31 18.23 41.64
CA VAL A 1189 25.43 18.87 40.31
C VAL A 1189 26.89 19.14 39.99
N LYS A 1190 27.65 19.80 40.88
CA LYS A 1190 29.08 20.11 40.65
C LYS A 1190 29.92 18.85 40.46
N VAL A 1191 29.64 17.79 41.22
CA VAL A 1191 30.36 16.51 41.10
C VAL A 1191 30.09 15.89 39.73
N LEU A 1192 28.84 15.85 39.30
CA LEU A 1192 28.46 15.25 38.01
C LEU A 1192 29.00 16.07 36.83
N ASP A 1193 28.91 17.40 36.90
CA ASP A 1193 29.42 18.33 35.89
C ASP A 1193 30.94 18.21 35.71
N ASN A 1194 31.70 18.18 36.81
CA ASN A 1194 33.15 17.98 36.78
C ASN A 1194 33.51 16.59 36.26
N ALA A 1195 32.74 15.55 36.62
CA ALA A 1195 33.00 14.19 36.16
C ALA A 1195 32.76 14.02 34.66
N TYR A 1196 31.71 14.64 34.10
CA TYR A 1196 31.46 14.66 32.65
C TYR A 1196 32.51 15.48 31.90
N THR A 1197 32.91 16.62 32.44
CA THR A 1197 33.94 17.49 31.82
C THR A 1197 35.32 16.83 31.83
N ALA A 1198 35.61 16.00 32.82
CA ALA A 1198 36.85 15.24 32.92
C ALA A 1198 36.84 13.91 32.14
N ASP A 1199 35.77 13.57 31.41
CA ASP A 1199 35.58 12.27 30.74
C ASP A 1199 35.80 11.09 31.71
N HIS A 1200 35.25 11.21 32.93
CA HIS A 1200 35.28 10.15 33.94
C HIS A 1200 33.95 9.37 34.02
N VAL A 1201 32.87 9.93 33.45
CA VAL A 1201 31.52 9.37 33.31
C VAL A 1201 30.94 9.80 31.96
N GLY A 1202 30.01 9.03 31.39
CA GLY A 1202 29.47 9.25 30.05
C GLY A 1202 29.46 7.99 29.18
N PRO A 1203 29.10 8.10 27.88
CA PRO A 1203 28.86 6.97 26.97
C PRO A 1203 30.03 5.97 26.90
N ALA A 1204 31.28 6.46 26.87
CA ALA A 1204 32.48 5.62 26.83
C ALA A 1204 32.70 4.77 28.10
N HIS A 1205 31.97 5.03 29.18
CA HIS A 1205 32.14 4.37 30.49
C HIS A 1205 30.93 3.55 30.93
N VAL A 1206 29.99 3.28 30.02
CA VAL A 1206 28.81 2.44 30.29
C VAL A 1206 29.17 1.04 30.75
N ASP A 1207 30.38 0.54 30.50
CA ASP A 1207 30.84 -0.78 30.96
C ASP A 1207 31.99 -0.73 31.96
N SER A 1208 32.20 0.41 32.63
CA SER A 1208 33.29 0.57 33.62
C SER A 1208 33.30 -0.53 34.70
N ASP A 1209 34.50 -0.98 35.07
CA ASP A 1209 34.76 -1.86 36.20
C ASP A 1209 34.46 -1.20 37.56
N VAL A 1210 34.50 0.14 37.59
CA VAL A 1210 34.09 0.96 38.73
C VAL A 1210 32.56 1.08 38.74
N LYS A 1211 31.90 0.36 39.67
CA LYS A 1211 30.43 0.28 39.78
C LYS A 1211 29.72 1.64 39.81
N GLY A 1212 30.31 2.65 40.45
CA GLY A 1212 29.75 4.00 40.56
C GLY A 1212 29.79 4.75 39.23
N VAL A 1213 30.94 4.72 38.53
CA VAL A 1213 31.08 5.30 37.18
C VAL A 1213 30.13 4.61 36.23
N ARG A 1214 30.11 3.27 36.23
CA ARG A 1214 29.19 2.49 35.40
C ARG A 1214 27.72 2.83 35.66
N PHE A 1215 27.34 3.02 36.93
CA PHE A 1215 25.98 3.42 37.27
C PHE A 1215 25.66 4.81 36.73
N LEU A 1216 26.54 5.79 36.97
CA LEU A 1216 26.36 7.18 36.52
C LEU A 1216 26.35 7.31 34.99
N SER A 1217 27.16 6.51 34.30
CA SER A 1217 27.18 6.45 32.83
C SER A 1217 25.99 5.72 32.22
N ARG A 1218 25.26 4.90 32.99
CA ARG A 1218 24.06 4.16 32.55
C ARG A 1218 22.75 4.77 33.00
N VAL A 1219 22.75 5.89 33.73
CA VAL A 1219 21.51 6.51 34.22
C VAL A 1219 20.65 6.87 32.99
N PRO A 1220 19.47 6.25 32.79
CA PRO A 1220 18.65 6.53 31.64
C PRO A 1220 18.12 7.96 31.66
N PRO A 1221 17.80 8.55 30.49
CA PRO A 1221 16.99 9.76 30.45
C PRO A 1221 15.66 9.50 31.18
N ALA A 1222 15.23 10.41 32.06
CA ALA A 1222 13.95 10.28 32.73
C ALA A 1222 12.82 10.32 31.69
N THR A 1223 12.18 9.18 31.43
CA THR A 1223 10.97 9.08 30.63
C THR A 1223 9.76 9.45 31.49
N THR A 1224 8.91 10.33 30.97
CA THR A 1224 7.53 10.50 31.43
C THR A 1224 6.66 9.42 30.78
N SER A 1225 6.81 8.16 31.18
CA SER A 1225 5.80 7.12 30.90
C SER A 1225 5.76 6.10 32.04
N SER A 1226 4.57 5.89 32.58
CA SER A 1226 4.31 4.89 33.62
C SER A 1226 4.34 3.49 33.01
N ALA A 1227 5.51 2.87 32.96
CA ALA A 1227 5.63 1.41 32.85
C ALA A 1227 6.66 0.92 33.88
N MET A 1228 6.18 0.28 34.95
CA MET A 1228 7.03 -0.43 35.90
C MET A 1228 7.72 -1.61 35.19
N MET A 1229 9.04 -1.57 35.05
CA MET A 1229 9.82 -2.77 34.75
C MET A 1229 9.81 -3.73 35.97
N PRO A 1230 9.78 -5.05 35.75
CA PRO A 1230 9.78 -6.04 36.82
C PRO A 1230 11.17 -6.15 37.44
N ILE A 1231 11.25 -5.92 38.74
CA ILE A 1231 12.44 -6.16 39.55
C ILE A 1231 12.64 -7.68 39.66
N TRP A 1232 13.65 -8.23 38.99
CA TRP A 1232 14.10 -9.60 39.22
C TRP A 1232 14.81 -9.67 40.58
N PRO A 1233 14.42 -10.59 41.50
CA PRO A 1233 15.08 -10.70 42.80
C PRO A 1233 16.51 -11.26 42.69
N PRO A 1234 17.42 -10.90 43.61
CA PRO A 1234 18.80 -11.35 43.59
C PRO A 1234 18.92 -12.84 43.97
N LYS A 1235 19.69 -13.60 43.20
CA LYS A 1235 20.20 -14.92 43.60
C LYS A 1235 21.09 -14.78 44.86
N PRO A 1236 20.92 -15.61 45.89
CA PRO A 1236 21.80 -15.59 47.06
C PRO A 1236 23.17 -16.19 46.71
N LEU A 1237 24.24 -15.49 47.10
CA LEU A 1237 25.61 -16.00 47.08
C LEU A 1237 25.72 -17.23 47.99
N LYS A 1238 26.26 -18.32 47.45
CA LYS A 1238 26.69 -19.51 48.18
C LYS A 1238 28.12 -19.27 48.68
N ALA A 1239 28.34 -19.31 50.00
CA ALA A 1239 29.69 -19.30 50.57
C ALA A 1239 30.45 -20.58 50.21
N PRO A 1240 31.79 -20.55 50.02
CA PRO A 1240 32.57 -21.74 49.73
C PRO A 1240 32.84 -22.54 51.02
N PRO A 1241 32.85 -23.89 50.98
CA PRO A 1241 33.51 -24.68 52.01
C PRO A 1241 35.03 -24.74 51.72
N ALA A 1242 35.78 -25.13 52.74
CA ALA A 1242 37.25 -25.25 52.77
C ALA A 1242 37.87 -25.92 51.52
#